data_AF-A0A367KPZ5-F1
#
_entry.id   AF-A0A367KPZ5-F1
#
_cell.length_a   1.000
_cell.length_b   1.000
_cell.length_c   1.000
_cell.angle_alpha   90.00
_cell.angle_beta   90.00
_cell.angle_gamma   90.00
#
_symmetry.space_group_name_H-M   'P 1'
#
loop_
_entity.id
_entity.type
_entity.pdbx_description
1 polymer ?
#
loop_
_entity_poly.entity_id
_entity_poly.type
_entity_poly.pdbx_seq_one_letter_code
_entity_poly.pdbx_strand_id
1 'polypeptide(L)'
;LFMENNKVFQDRNVIGICEYITSYCELYINATNKISSYSARPLYTFLPTLLVYIFGAPNTRGWIQTDIPAPQEQAIKSLLSVNGSFIQALKKLSFHSEYSYDLVTDSLPADVKKVLSAGAIQLLPRVYSNCSYVNIASQSNTIDLRAAATRQSTLLPSNAGGERVIRLNMIQLYLFYFLHVPTWPPLAQPTLPQPPTPSNPGLHATPRIPSLYNNTNTTVSTTTSTSIQYQILGNVRSITLSVYGAIFEEYAAYFMPLTSNATFPKFVNTFFLDACVELWIRTPWVAPNQKLSTEFMQFITAFVKYITRHDLRQCMHGSNPVLTEVYQTVKNELYMLISRLALNWSHHDDYIAVVELWAIWSAPWKLGEQPTSAEKVHYAPIAQGWVPWMLENLPFYVLLVDIFLQRTSTFMYKDAMPQPSTSMISTTTSYGDQTTIRGNLRILYRIINVLKAENLVDFLACAEQGLKAIRPGVALSVAVNSISDPFKYISNLCYGTEQMDFLVLDKFKIAFHLLGQIEGEVWRPRGLYSNDIEPRSEALLKTLSMLHNAIMARIDSNSNKASSQLVQLREAYELIHTIFKVTDMDGIFTDVSGSSKIQATQKPPLEMYKPKLAQGSKEGFLTPEEKKAVIEGKMFCSYDNIHAMGIRAKTFVRSYEFKWMVQWTLENDPKLNCYYNYYCPANWRPKFFPKELTFRPWARRSTLIYTVLLTLLLIYTFFKMICKLLF
;
A
#
# COMPACT_ATOMS: atom_id res chain seq x y z
N LEU A 1 -2.51 46.64 -3.11
CA LEU A 1 -3.02 45.26 -3.26
C LEU A 1 -2.24 44.20 -2.47
N PHE A 2 -0.97 43.84 -2.76
CA PHE A 2 -0.27 42.81 -1.94
C PHE A 2 -0.07 43.25 -0.46
N MET A 3 0.32 44.51 -0.24
CA MET A 3 0.37 45.11 1.10
C MET A 3 -1.01 45.35 1.74
N GLU A 4 -2.09 45.37 0.95
CA GLU A 4 -3.45 45.51 1.48
C GLU A 4 -3.96 44.16 2.00
N ASN A 5 -3.65 43.04 1.31
CA ASN A 5 -4.06 41.71 1.77
C ASN A 5 -3.47 41.36 3.15
N ASN A 6 -2.18 41.64 3.41
CA ASN A 6 -1.60 41.36 4.72
C ASN A 6 -2.17 42.26 5.83
N LYS A 7 -2.51 43.53 5.53
CA LYS A 7 -3.20 44.41 6.49
C LYS A 7 -4.64 43.97 6.76
N VAL A 8 -5.37 43.59 5.70
CA VAL A 8 -6.74 43.07 5.78
C VAL A 8 -6.83 41.83 6.67
N PHE A 9 -5.80 40.99 6.72
CA PHE A 9 -5.76 39.79 7.57
C PHE A 9 -5.33 40.07 9.01
N GLN A 10 -4.73 41.22 9.29
CA GLN A 10 -4.42 41.66 10.66
C GLN A 10 -5.64 42.28 11.35
N ASP A 11 -6.52 42.93 10.58
CA ASP A 11 -7.64 43.71 11.12
C ASP A 11 -8.99 42.96 11.11
N ARG A 12 -9.14 41.89 10.33
CA ARG A 12 -10.42 41.18 10.15
C ARG A 12 -10.48 39.85 10.88
N ASN A 13 -11.67 39.53 11.41
CA ASN A 13 -11.98 38.18 11.88
C ASN A 13 -12.07 37.19 10.70
N VAL A 14 -12.10 35.89 11.01
CA VAL A 14 -12.18 34.79 10.02
C VAL A 14 -13.32 35.00 9.01
N ILE A 15 -14.49 35.50 9.47
CA ILE A 15 -15.65 35.76 8.61
C ILE A 15 -15.33 36.84 7.58
N GLY A 16 -14.86 38.01 8.01
CA GLY A 16 -14.54 39.12 7.12
C GLY A 16 -13.40 38.81 6.15
N ILE A 17 -12.53 37.86 6.50
CA ILE A 17 -11.52 37.31 5.59
C ILE A 17 -12.16 36.39 4.54
N CYS A 18 -13.00 35.44 4.95
CA CYS A 18 -13.69 34.53 4.03
C CYS A 18 -14.59 35.29 3.03
N GLU A 19 -15.33 36.30 3.51
CA GLU A 19 -16.18 37.16 2.68
C GLU A 19 -15.37 38.00 1.69
N TYR A 20 -14.20 38.51 2.12
CA TYR A 20 -13.29 39.25 1.25
C TYR A 20 -12.77 38.38 0.11
N ILE A 21 -12.26 37.17 0.43
CA ILE A 21 -11.73 36.26 -0.59
C ILE A 21 -12.84 35.83 -1.56
N THR A 22 -14.03 35.53 -1.03
CA THR A 22 -15.19 35.12 -1.84
C THR A 22 -15.58 36.23 -2.81
N SER A 23 -15.78 37.45 -2.29
CA SER A 23 -16.10 38.63 -3.11
C SER A 23 -15.01 38.95 -4.13
N TYR A 24 -13.73 38.83 -3.74
CA TYR A 24 -12.60 39.06 -4.64
C TYR A 24 -12.60 38.08 -5.82
N CYS A 25 -12.76 36.78 -5.51
CA CYS A 25 -12.80 35.73 -6.53
C CYS A 25 -14.00 35.89 -7.47
N GLU A 26 -15.15 36.26 -6.93
CA GLU A 26 -16.37 36.50 -7.72
C GLU A 26 -16.20 37.69 -8.67
N LEU A 27 -15.85 38.87 -8.14
CA LEU A 27 -15.82 40.12 -8.89
C LEU A 27 -14.64 40.20 -9.88
N TYR A 28 -13.45 39.74 -9.49
CA TYR A 28 -12.23 40.00 -10.26
C TYR A 28 -11.71 38.82 -11.07
N ILE A 29 -12.12 37.59 -10.74
CA ILE A 29 -11.66 36.38 -11.43
C ILE A 29 -12.81 35.72 -12.17
N ASN A 30 -13.93 35.45 -11.51
CA ASN A 30 -15.02 34.67 -12.10
C ASN A 30 -15.89 35.50 -13.06
N ALA A 31 -16.19 36.75 -12.73
CA ALA A 31 -17.08 37.61 -13.53
C ALA A 31 -16.59 37.92 -14.95
N THR A 32 -15.26 37.88 -15.19
CA THR A 32 -14.67 38.26 -16.48
C THR A 32 -14.28 37.02 -17.29
N ASN A 33 -14.62 36.91 -18.58
CA ASN A 33 -14.22 35.73 -19.36
C ASN A 33 -12.72 35.63 -19.63
N LYS A 34 -11.99 36.77 -19.63
CA LYS A 34 -10.54 36.83 -19.82
C LYS A 34 -9.85 37.09 -18.48
N ILE A 35 -8.85 36.27 -18.16
CA ILE A 35 -8.07 36.43 -16.92
C ILE A 35 -7.07 37.58 -17.10
N SER A 36 -7.23 38.63 -16.30
CA SER A 36 -6.25 39.71 -16.21
C SER A 36 -5.11 39.31 -15.28
N SER A 37 -3.86 39.48 -15.71
CA SER A 37 -2.70 39.24 -14.84
C SER A 37 -2.73 40.12 -13.58
N TYR A 38 -3.34 41.31 -13.67
CA TYR A 38 -3.50 42.23 -12.54
C TYR A 38 -4.43 41.66 -11.46
N SER A 39 -5.48 40.91 -11.83
CA SER A 39 -6.41 40.30 -10.86
C SER A 39 -6.01 38.88 -10.42
N ALA A 40 -5.35 38.11 -11.28
CA ALA A 40 -4.92 36.76 -10.94
C ALA A 40 -3.66 36.71 -10.07
N ARG A 41 -2.67 37.58 -10.35
CA ARG A 41 -1.37 37.57 -9.66
C ARG A 41 -1.48 37.79 -8.14
N PRO A 42 -2.32 38.69 -7.61
CA PRO A 42 -2.48 38.83 -6.17
C PRO A 42 -2.97 37.56 -5.48
N LEU A 43 -3.96 36.87 -6.07
CA LEU A 43 -4.46 35.60 -5.52
C LEU A 43 -3.40 34.50 -5.62
N TYR A 44 -2.71 34.40 -6.76
CA TYR A 44 -1.60 33.45 -6.95
C TYR A 44 -0.50 33.64 -5.90
N THR A 45 0.03 34.84 -5.73
CA THR A 45 1.10 35.07 -4.75
C THR A 45 0.63 34.82 -3.30
N PHE A 46 -0.65 35.08 -3.01
CA PHE A 46 -1.19 34.97 -1.65
C PHE A 46 -1.70 33.56 -1.29
N LEU A 47 -2.01 32.71 -2.28
CA LEU A 47 -2.63 31.40 -2.03
C LEU A 47 -1.86 30.55 -1.02
N PRO A 48 -0.53 30.34 -1.10
CA PRO A 48 0.18 29.52 -0.11
C PRO A 48 0.00 30.03 1.32
N THR A 49 0.02 31.35 1.53
CA THR A 49 -0.21 31.96 2.84
C THR A 49 -1.65 31.73 3.32
N LEU A 50 -2.64 31.85 2.43
CA LEU A 50 -4.02 31.53 2.74
C LEU A 50 -4.20 30.06 3.15
N LEU A 51 -3.54 29.12 2.46
CA LEU A 51 -3.59 27.69 2.81
C LEU A 51 -3.03 27.44 4.20
N VAL A 52 -1.95 28.13 4.59
CA VAL A 52 -1.39 28.03 5.96
C VAL A 52 -2.35 28.59 7.00
N TYR A 53 -3.08 29.68 6.71
CA TYR A 53 -4.11 30.18 7.63
C TYR A 53 -5.28 29.21 7.80
N ILE A 54 -5.79 28.65 6.70
CA ILE A 54 -6.96 27.75 6.73
C ILE A 54 -6.59 26.41 7.34
N PHE A 55 -5.57 25.76 6.76
CA PHE A 55 -5.22 24.37 7.03
C PHE A 55 -4.17 24.26 8.12
N GLY A 56 -3.14 25.12 8.07
CA GLY A 56 -1.97 25.10 8.96
C GLY A 56 -0.70 24.70 8.21
N ALA A 57 0.29 24.28 8.99
CA ALA A 57 1.54 23.67 8.55
C ALA A 57 1.98 22.63 9.61
N PRO A 58 3.00 21.79 9.36
CA PRO A 58 3.44 20.79 10.35
C PRO A 58 3.67 21.36 11.76
N ASN A 59 4.20 22.60 11.83
CA ASN A 59 4.53 23.30 13.08
C ASN A 59 3.55 24.43 13.45
N THR A 60 2.48 24.63 12.70
CA THR A 60 1.56 25.77 12.88
C THR A 60 0.12 25.32 12.66
N ARG A 61 -0.80 25.73 13.51
CA ARG A 61 -2.22 25.36 13.37
C ARG A 61 -2.95 26.36 12.51
N GLY A 62 -3.78 25.86 11.59
CA GLY A 62 -4.74 26.67 10.84
C GLY A 62 -6.10 26.70 11.52
N TRP A 63 -7.02 27.50 10.97
CA TRP A 63 -8.36 27.72 11.52
C TRP A 63 -9.16 26.43 11.72
N ILE A 64 -8.99 25.43 10.85
CA ILE A 64 -9.73 24.16 10.99
C ILE A 64 -9.25 23.34 12.22
N GLN A 65 -8.03 23.60 12.69
CA GLN A 65 -7.40 22.91 13.82
C GLN A 65 -7.48 23.72 15.14
N THR A 66 -8.15 24.87 15.11
CA THR A 66 -8.36 25.74 16.27
C THR A 66 -9.82 25.79 16.65
N ASP A 67 -10.11 25.90 17.94
CA ASP A 67 -11.45 26.08 18.46
C ASP A 67 -11.98 27.48 18.08
N ILE A 68 -12.96 27.50 17.19
CA ILE A 68 -13.54 28.73 16.63
C ILE A 68 -15.08 28.66 16.72
N PRO A 69 -15.75 29.82 16.86
CA PRO A 69 -17.21 29.87 16.92
C PRO A 69 -17.88 29.33 15.64
N ALA A 70 -19.06 28.70 15.79
CA ALA A 70 -19.83 28.12 14.69
C ALA A 70 -20.08 29.07 13.48
N PRO A 71 -20.31 30.39 13.64
CA PRO A 71 -20.42 31.30 12.49
C PRO A 71 -19.13 31.39 11.67
N GLN A 72 -17.96 31.32 12.31
CA GLN A 72 -16.66 31.31 11.61
C GLN A 72 -16.45 29.99 10.88
N GLU A 73 -16.85 28.87 11.48
CA GLU A 73 -16.83 27.57 10.81
C GLU A 73 -17.68 27.55 9.56
N GLN A 74 -18.90 28.09 9.63
CA GLN A 74 -19.80 28.16 8.48
C GLN A 74 -19.22 29.06 7.38
N ALA A 75 -18.53 30.15 7.74
CA ALA A 75 -17.83 31.00 6.77
C ALA A 75 -16.68 30.24 6.07
N ILE A 76 -15.88 29.45 6.82
CA ILE A 76 -14.84 28.58 6.25
C ILE A 76 -15.47 27.53 5.34
N LYS A 77 -16.56 26.87 5.77
CA LYS A 77 -17.27 25.87 4.96
C LYS A 77 -17.80 26.47 3.66
N SER A 78 -18.37 27.68 3.71
CA SER A 78 -18.85 28.41 2.53
C SER A 78 -17.70 28.74 1.56
N LEU A 79 -16.57 29.24 2.09
CA LEU A 79 -15.38 29.55 1.30
C LEU A 79 -14.83 28.31 0.58
N LEU A 80 -14.82 27.16 1.27
CA LEU A 80 -14.25 25.91 0.78
C LEU A 80 -15.24 25.02 0.02
N SER A 81 -16.51 25.42 -0.14
CA SER A 81 -17.47 24.64 -0.93
C SER A 81 -17.00 24.53 -2.38
N VAL A 82 -17.22 23.37 -2.98
CA VAL A 82 -16.87 23.04 -4.37
C VAL A 82 -17.49 24.04 -5.35
N ASN A 83 -18.72 24.47 -5.06
CA ASN A 83 -19.45 25.43 -5.89
C ASN A 83 -19.19 26.89 -5.49
N GLY A 84 -18.38 27.12 -4.45
CA GLY A 84 -18.03 28.46 -3.97
C GLY A 84 -17.13 29.22 -4.95
N SER A 85 -17.25 30.56 -4.93
CA SER A 85 -16.50 31.46 -5.82
C SER A 85 -14.98 31.25 -5.75
N PHE A 86 -14.45 30.89 -4.58
CA PHE A 86 -13.03 30.60 -4.39
C PHE A 86 -12.57 29.36 -5.19
N ILE A 87 -13.26 28.22 -5.06
CA ILE A 87 -12.91 26.99 -5.79
C ILE A 87 -13.11 27.17 -7.29
N GLN A 88 -14.15 27.89 -7.72
CA GLN A 88 -14.34 28.20 -9.15
C GLN A 88 -13.21 29.07 -9.71
N ALA A 89 -12.70 30.03 -8.93
CA ALA A 89 -11.55 30.83 -9.32
C ALA A 89 -10.27 29.99 -9.44
N LEU A 90 -10.01 29.08 -8.50
CA LEU A 90 -8.87 28.15 -8.57
C LEU A 90 -8.98 27.22 -9.78
N LYS A 91 -10.16 26.67 -10.06
CA LYS A 91 -10.43 25.86 -11.24
C LYS A 91 -10.15 26.64 -12.52
N LYS A 92 -10.61 27.89 -12.61
CA LYS A 92 -10.38 28.73 -13.78
C LYS A 92 -8.90 29.02 -14.01
N LEU A 93 -8.17 29.37 -12.94
CA LEU A 93 -6.73 29.63 -13.01
C LEU A 93 -5.90 28.36 -13.25
N SER A 94 -6.44 27.17 -12.97
CA SER A 94 -5.72 25.90 -13.18
C SER A 94 -5.41 25.56 -14.64
N PHE A 95 -6.14 26.16 -15.59
CA PHE A 95 -5.90 25.99 -17.03
C PHE A 95 -4.72 26.83 -17.56
N HIS A 96 -4.17 27.70 -16.72
CA HIS A 96 -3.14 28.66 -17.08
C HIS A 96 -1.80 28.24 -16.49
N SER A 97 -0.87 27.83 -17.36
CA SER A 97 0.44 27.29 -16.96
C SER A 97 1.29 28.29 -16.16
N GLU A 98 1.07 29.59 -16.35
CA GLU A 98 1.73 30.67 -15.62
C GLU A 98 1.36 30.74 -14.13
N TYR A 99 0.23 30.14 -13.73
CA TYR A 99 -0.22 30.06 -12.34
C TYR A 99 -0.04 28.66 -11.78
N SER A 100 1.19 28.20 -11.77
CA SER A 100 1.58 26.91 -11.19
C SER A 100 2.73 27.07 -10.21
N TYR A 101 2.90 26.09 -9.33
CA TYR A 101 3.86 26.10 -8.24
C TYR A 101 4.80 24.91 -8.37
N ASP A 102 6.08 25.22 -8.33
CA ASP A 102 7.13 24.20 -8.24
C ASP A 102 7.25 23.74 -6.80
N LEU A 103 7.09 22.43 -6.57
CA LEU A 103 7.35 21.85 -5.26
C LEU A 103 8.86 21.83 -5.01
N VAL A 104 9.25 22.34 -3.84
CA VAL A 104 10.65 22.30 -3.41
C VAL A 104 11.07 20.84 -3.32
N THR A 105 12.12 20.45 -4.06
CA THR A 105 12.60 19.05 -4.12
C THR A 105 12.82 18.47 -2.73
N ASP A 106 13.37 19.25 -1.78
CA ASP A 106 13.62 18.80 -0.41
C ASP A 106 12.36 18.43 0.38
N SER A 107 11.21 19.03 0.02
CA SER A 107 9.92 18.75 0.66
C SER A 107 9.26 17.46 0.18
N LEU A 108 9.77 16.84 -0.88
CA LEU A 108 9.24 15.58 -1.41
C LEU A 108 9.69 14.37 -0.57
N PRO A 109 8.92 13.26 -0.58
CA PRO A 109 9.32 11.99 0.02
C PRO A 109 10.71 11.53 -0.44
N ALA A 110 11.45 10.85 0.44
CA ALA A 110 12.84 10.48 0.18
C ALA A 110 13.02 9.55 -1.04
N ASP A 111 12.06 8.65 -1.25
CA ASP A 111 12.00 7.78 -2.43
C ASP A 111 11.73 8.58 -3.70
N VAL A 112 10.80 9.56 -3.67
CA VAL A 112 10.54 10.48 -4.79
C VAL A 112 11.79 11.30 -5.13
N LYS A 113 12.47 11.86 -4.12
CA LYS A 113 13.75 12.57 -4.31
C LYS A 113 14.80 11.68 -4.95
N LYS A 114 14.92 10.43 -4.50
CA LYS A 114 15.84 9.44 -5.07
C LYS A 114 15.49 9.10 -6.52
N VAL A 115 14.20 8.99 -6.85
CA VAL A 115 13.74 8.72 -8.22
C VAL A 115 14.00 9.91 -9.14
N LEU A 116 13.73 11.14 -8.68
CA LEU A 116 13.99 12.37 -9.44
C LEU A 116 15.49 12.57 -9.68
N SER A 117 16.33 12.42 -8.65
CA SER A 117 17.79 12.50 -8.78
C SER A 117 18.39 11.38 -9.65
N ALA A 118 17.76 10.21 -9.68
CA ALA A 118 18.13 9.11 -10.58
C ALA A 118 17.58 9.25 -12.01
N GLY A 119 16.71 10.23 -12.27
CA GLY A 119 16.04 10.43 -13.57
C GLY A 119 15.07 9.29 -13.95
N ALA A 120 14.60 8.50 -12.99
CA ALA A 120 13.79 7.30 -13.24
C ALA A 120 12.28 7.58 -13.16
N ILE A 121 11.77 8.55 -13.93
CA ILE A 121 10.39 9.07 -13.85
C ILE A 121 9.32 7.96 -13.88
N GLN A 122 9.55 6.87 -14.61
CA GLN A 122 8.63 5.73 -14.67
C GLN A 122 8.39 5.03 -13.33
N LEU A 123 9.21 5.32 -12.31
CA LEU A 123 9.07 4.81 -10.94
C LEU A 123 8.40 5.81 -10.00
N LEU A 124 8.08 7.03 -10.48
CA LEU A 124 7.36 8.00 -9.67
C LEU A 124 5.94 7.51 -9.39
N PRO A 125 5.43 7.71 -8.17
CA PRO A 125 4.01 7.57 -7.90
C PRO A 125 3.17 8.40 -8.87
N ARG A 126 1.96 7.92 -9.17
CA ARG A 126 1.06 8.50 -10.19
C ARG A 126 0.81 10.01 -9.99
N VAL A 127 0.65 10.44 -8.74
CA VAL A 127 0.44 11.85 -8.40
C VAL A 127 1.60 12.75 -8.87
N TYR A 128 2.83 12.24 -8.82
CA TYR A 128 4.02 12.98 -9.21
C TYR A 128 4.37 12.78 -10.69
N SER A 129 4.12 11.61 -11.26
CA SER A 129 4.38 11.35 -12.69
C SER A 129 3.57 12.30 -13.58
N ASN A 130 2.30 12.51 -13.23
CA ASN A 130 1.37 13.38 -13.95
C ASN A 130 1.66 14.88 -13.77
N CYS A 131 2.49 15.23 -12.79
CA CYS A 131 2.90 16.60 -12.46
C CYS A 131 4.38 16.84 -12.72
N SER A 132 5.08 15.95 -13.43
CA SER A 132 6.51 16.08 -13.72
C SER A 132 6.77 16.91 -14.98
N TYR A 133 7.54 17.98 -14.86
CA TYR A 133 7.90 18.87 -15.96
C TYR A 133 9.41 18.99 -16.10
N VAL A 134 9.88 19.17 -17.33
CA VAL A 134 11.29 19.45 -17.61
C VAL A 134 11.52 20.95 -17.45
N ASN A 135 12.40 21.34 -16.54
CA ASN A 135 12.77 22.74 -16.40
C ASN A 135 13.68 23.15 -17.57
N ILE A 136 13.14 23.91 -18.52
CA ILE A 136 13.88 24.36 -19.71
C ILE A 136 14.93 25.41 -19.33
N ALA A 137 14.73 26.16 -18.24
CA ALA A 137 15.64 27.22 -17.80
C ALA A 137 16.95 26.69 -17.18
N SER A 138 16.99 25.44 -16.74
CA SER A 138 18.19 24.81 -16.16
C SER A 138 19.01 23.98 -17.17
N GLN A 139 18.71 24.07 -18.47
CA GLN A 139 19.58 23.53 -19.53
C GLN A 139 20.87 24.35 -19.63
N SER A 140 21.79 24.16 -18.68
CA SER A 140 23.18 24.55 -18.89
C SER A 140 23.80 23.61 -19.93
N ASN A 141 24.41 24.18 -20.98
CA ASN A 141 25.00 23.47 -22.12
C ASN A 141 26.23 22.59 -21.79
N THR A 142 26.46 22.25 -20.53
CA THR A 142 27.59 21.43 -20.09
C THR A 142 27.07 20.13 -19.49
N ILE A 143 26.74 19.17 -20.36
CA ILE A 143 26.61 17.77 -19.96
C ILE A 143 28.00 17.33 -19.51
N ASP A 144 28.24 17.32 -18.20
CA ASP A 144 29.44 16.67 -17.64
C ASP A 144 29.27 15.15 -17.80
N LEU A 145 29.65 14.65 -18.97
CA LEU A 145 29.62 13.23 -19.34
C LEU A 145 30.35 12.37 -18.30
N ARG A 146 31.32 12.92 -17.57
CA ARG A 146 32.11 12.18 -16.58
C ARG A 146 31.35 11.98 -15.27
N ALA A 147 30.62 13.01 -14.82
CA ALA A 147 29.71 12.92 -13.66
C ALA A 147 28.47 12.07 -13.98
N ALA A 148 27.93 12.16 -15.20
CA ALA A 148 26.85 11.30 -15.67
C ALA A 148 27.29 9.83 -15.75
N ALA A 149 28.47 9.55 -16.32
CA ALA A 149 29.01 8.19 -16.45
C ALA A 149 29.35 7.52 -15.11
N THR A 150 29.74 8.28 -14.09
CA THR A 150 30.06 7.72 -12.76
C THR A 150 28.85 7.56 -11.85
N ARG A 151 27.76 8.34 -12.05
CA ARG A 151 26.50 8.17 -11.30
C ARG A 151 25.56 7.10 -11.88
N GLN A 152 25.79 6.62 -13.10
CA GLN A 152 24.80 5.84 -13.89
C GLN A 152 25.26 4.43 -14.31
N SER A 153 25.55 3.53 -13.35
CA SER A 153 25.87 2.14 -13.71
C SER A 153 24.67 1.20 -13.89
N THR A 154 23.41 1.62 -13.66
CA THR A 154 22.24 0.70 -13.73
C THR A 154 20.88 1.27 -14.19
N LEU A 155 20.76 2.54 -14.60
CA LEU A 155 19.50 3.12 -15.06
C LEU A 155 19.74 3.93 -16.34
N LEU A 156 19.12 3.52 -17.45
CA LEU A 156 19.24 4.20 -18.74
C LEU A 156 18.61 5.60 -18.64
N PRO A 157 19.34 6.68 -19.01
CA PRO A 157 18.80 8.02 -19.01
C PRO A 157 17.68 8.17 -20.05
N SER A 158 16.61 8.87 -19.68
CA SER A 158 15.72 9.50 -20.66
C SER A 158 16.52 10.58 -21.38
N ASN A 159 16.53 10.61 -22.71
CA ASN A 159 17.29 11.58 -23.54
C ASN A 159 16.92 13.07 -23.34
N ALA A 160 16.05 13.42 -22.40
CA ALA A 160 15.73 14.79 -22.04
C ALA A 160 16.62 15.27 -20.87
N GLY A 161 17.76 15.87 -21.18
CA GLY A 161 18.78 16.36 -20.23
C GLY A 161 18.42 17.62 -19.44
N GLY A 162 17.20 17.74 -18.93
CA GLY A 162 16.81 18.83 -18.02
C GLY A 162 16.46 18.31 -16.63
N GLU A 163 16.74 19.11 -15.60
CA GLU A 163 16.28 18.85 -14.23
C GLU A 163 14.75 18.80 -14.24
N ARG A 164 14.18 17.70 -13.76
CA ARG A 164 12.73 17.57 -13.66
C ARG A 164 12.24 18.08 -12.31
N VAL A 165 11.22 18.92 -12.37
CA VAL A 165 10.57 19.51 -11.21
C VAL A 165 9.12 19.03 -11.18
N ILE A 166 8.59 18.82 -9.97
CA ILE A 166 7.17 18.56 -9.79
C ILE A 166 6.45 19.89 -9.70
N ARG A 167 5.50 20.12 -10.60
CA ARG A 167 4.75 21.37 -10.71
C ARG A 167 3.25 21.10 -10.56
N LEU A 168 2.64 21.77 -9.60
CA LEU A 168 1.20 21.71 -9.34
C LEU A 168 0.53 22.99 -9.83
N ASN A 169 -0.60 22.87 -10.53
CA ASN A 169 -1.44 24.04 -10.79
C ASN A 169 -2.14 24.51 -9.48
N MET A 170 -2.82 25.68 -9.51
CA MET A 170 -3.39 26.25 -8.28
C MET A 170 -4.37 25.33 -7.54
N ILE A 171 -5.27 24.65 -8.26
CA ILE A 171 -6.24 23.75 -7.64
C ILE A 171 -5.58 22.46 -7.13
N GLN A 172 -4.59 21.93 -7.85
CA GLN A 172 -3.80 20.78 -7.40
C GLN A 172 -3.03 21.10 -6.13
N LEU A 173 -2.41 22.29 -6.03
CA LEU A 173 -1.75 22.73 -4.80
C LEU A 173 -2.74 22.81 -3.62
N TYR A 174 -3.92 23.41 -3.87
CA TYR A 174 -4.98 23.50 -2.87
C TYR A 174 -5.41 22.12 -2.36
N LEU A 175 -5.73 21.19 -3.28
CA LEU A 175 -6.14 19.83 -2.94
C LEU A 175 -5.03 19.05 -2.23
N PHE A 176 -3.77 19.25 -2.64
CA PHE A 176 -2.61 18.63 -1.99
C PHE A 176 -2.47 19.10 -0.54
N TYR A 177 -2.61 20.40 -0.28
CA TYR A 177 -2.62 20.95 1.09
C TYR A 177 -3.79 20.43 1.93
N PHE A 178 -4.99 20.43 1.35
CA PHE A 178 -6.20 19.91 1.99
C PHE A 178 -5.98 18.46 2.44
N LEU A 179 -5.52 17.58 1.54
CA LEU A 179 -5.27 16.17 1.84
C LEU A 179 -4.09 15.95 2.79
N HIS A 180 -3.18 16.90 2.94
CA HIS A 180 -2.07 16.77 3.89
C HIS A 180 -2.47 16.96 5.35
N VAL A 181 -3.55 17.68 5.64
CA VAL A 181 -3.92 18.04 7.02
C VAL A 181 -4.01 16.83 7.96
N PRO A 182 -4.68 15.72 7.60
CA PRO A 182 -4.77 14.55 8.46
C PRO A 182 -3.43 13.86 8.75
N THR A 183 -2.42 14.12 7.91
CA THR A 183 -1.09 13.49 8.02
C THR A 183 -0.19 14.20 9.04
N TRP A 184 -0.55 15.40 9.49
CA TRP A 184 0.30 16.16 10.41
C TRP A 184 0.21 15.59 11.83
N PRO A 185 1.34 15.52 12.54
CA PRO A 185 1.34 15.05 13.91
C PRO A 185 0.51 16.00 14.80
N PRO A 186 -0.22 15.47 15.80
CA PRO A 186 -0.85 16.31 16.81
C PRO A 186 0.23 17.11 17.54
N LEU A 187 0.07 18.43 17.64
CA LEU A 187 0.98 19.28 18.40
C LEU A 187 0.75 18.96 19.87
N ALA A 188 1.83 18.74 20.59
CA ALA A 188 1.78 18.68 22.03
C ALA A 188 1.14 19.98 22.55
N GLN A 189 0.15 19.86 23.43
CA GLN A 189 -0.33 21.02 24.17
C GLN A 189 0.87 21.60 24.94
N PRO A 190 1.03 22.92 24.99
CA PRO A 190 2.06 23.52 25.82
C PRO A 190 1.83 23.05 27.26
N THR A 191 2.73 22.21 27.77
CA THR A 191 2.76 21.85 29.18
C THR A 191 2.84 23.14 29.98
N LEU A 192 1.80 23.43 30.75
CA LEU A 192 1.83 24.51 31.73
C LEU A 192 3.11 24.38 32.56
N PRO A 193 3.87 25.47 32.79
CA PRO A 193 5.04 25.42 33.66
C PRO A 193 4.62 24.82 34.99
N GLN A 194 5.20 23.68 35.36
CA GLN A 194 5.02 23.15 36.70
C GLN A 194 5.49 24.20 37.71
N PRO A 195 4.75 24.45 38.80
CA PRO A 195 5.24 25.31 39.86
C PRO A 195 6.59 24.78 40.37
N PRO A 196 7.56 25.66 40.67
CA PRO A 196 8.90 25.24 41.08
C PRO A 196 8.78 24.34 42.31
N THR A 197 9.21 23.09 42.15
CA THR A 197 9.32 22.13 43.25
C THR A 197 10.44 22.64 44.17
N PRO A 198 10.24 22.73 45.49
CA PRO A 198 11.28 23.20 46.40
C PRO A 198 12.51 22.29 46.32
N SER A 199 13.65 22.88 45.94
CA SER A 199 14.94 22.23 45.82
C SER A 199 15.48 21.83 47.19
N ASN A 200 15.57 20.53 47.47
CA ASN A 200 16.45 20.02 48.52
C ASN A 200 17.91 20.09 48.04
N PRO A 201 18.85 20.67 48.82
CA PRO A 201 20.26 20.74 48.46
C PRO A 201 21.03 19.50 48.95
N GLY A 202 21.90 18.95 48.09
CA GLY A 202 22.92 17.95 48.41
C GLY A 202 22.55 16.54 47.92
N LEU A 203 23.40 15.74 47.28
CA LEU A 203 24.86 15.76 47.10
C LEU A 203 25.23 14.78 45.95
N HIS A 204 26.38 15.05 45.31
CA HIS A 204 27.20 14.17 44.46
C HIS A 204 26.73 13.80 43.03
N ALA A 205 27.30 14.51 42.06
CA ALA A 205 27.44 14.09 40.68
C ALA A 205 28.75 13.30 40.47
N THR A 206 28.65 12.09 39.92
CA THR A 206 29.75 11.33 39.32
C THR A 206 29.66 11.45 37.79
N PRO A 207 30.78 11.56 37.06
CA PRO A 207 30.76 11.77 35.62
C PRO A 207 30.50 10.45 34.89
N ARG A 208 29.44 10.39 34.09
CA ARG A 208 29.19 9.28 33.15
C ARG A 208 29.48 9.73 31.72
N ILE A 209 30.33 8.95 31.07
CA ILE A 209 30.83 9.05 29.70
C ILE A 209 29.66 8.95 28.68
N PRO A 210 29.63 9.72 27.58
CA PRO A 210 28.58 9.60 26.56
C PRO A 210 28.84 8.40 25.64
N SER A 211 27.88 7.48 25.57
CA SER A 211 27.84 6.44 24.53
C SER A 211 27.25 7.02 23.24
N LEU A 212 28.01 6.91 22.15
CA LEU A 212 27.57 7.08 20.77
C LEU A 212 26.45 6.08 20.44
N TYR A 213 25.23 6.56 20.20
CA TYR A 213 24.33 5.97 19.20
C TYR A 213 23.44 7.06 18.59
N ASN A 214 23.58 7.18 17.26
CA ASN A 214 22.99 8.19 16.41
C ASN A 214 21.46 8.06 16.35
N ASN A 215 20.76 9.01 16.97
CA ASN A 215 19.46 9.46 16.50
C ASN A 215 19.70 10.64 15.55
N THR A 216 19.31 10.49 14.29
CA THR A 216 19.25 11.58 13.30
C THR A 216 18.14 12.57 13.71
N ASN A 217 18.45 13.40 14.70
CA ASN A 217 17.85 14.72 14.86
C ASN A 217 18.66 15.67 13.98
N THR A 218 18.04 16.12 12.89
CA THR A 218 18.58 17.16 12.03
C THR A 218 18.72 18.44 12.86
N THR A 219 19.94 18.73 13.30
CA THR A 219 20.34 20.02 13.84
C THR A 219 20.42 20.98 12.66
N VAL A 220 19.32 21.69 12.40
CA VAL A 220 19.33 22.80 11.44
C VAL A 220 19.88 24.02 12.18
N SER A 221 21.00 24.50 11.66
CA SER A 221 21.68 25.74 11.99
C SER A 221 20.66 26.89 12.00
N THR A 222 20.63 27.61 13.12
CA THR A 222 19.93 28.89 13.29
C THR A 222 20.51 29.93 12.34
N THR A 223 19.98 30.03 11.13
CA THR A 223 19.98 31.28 10.37
C THR A 223 18.73 32.06 10.73
N THR A 224 18.93 33.20 11.37
CA THR A 224 17.96 34.23 11.70
C THR A 224 17.19 34.70 10.45
N SER A 225 16.10 34.03 10.12
CA SER A 225 15.06 34.57 9.23
C SER A 225 13.92 35.11 10.09
N THR A 226 13.62 36.39 9.93
CA THR A 226 12.49 37.14 10.51
C THR A 226 11.21 36.31 10.55
N SER A 227 10.85 35.79 11.73
CA SER A 227 9.66 34.97 11.94
C SER A 227 8.41 35.84 11.93
N ILE A 228 7.60 35.73 10.87
CA ILE A 228 6.22 36.20 10.90
C ILE A 228 5.48 35.36 11.94
N GLN A 229 4.96 36.01 12.99
CA GLN A 229 4.18 35.38 14.06
C GLN A 229 2.83 34.91 13.50
N TYR A 230 2.76 33.67 13.00
CA TYR A 230 1.51 33.01 12.57
C TYR A 230 0.85 32.21 13.70
N GLN A 231 0.96 32.64 14.96
CA GLN A 231 0.26 31.96 16.05
C GLN A 231 -1.18 32.46 16.13
N ILE A 232 -2.11 31.68 15.56
CA ILE A 232 -3.55 31.89 15.76
C ILE A 232 -3.84 31.63 17.24
N LEU A 233 -4.33 32.65 17.94
CA LEU A 233 -4.80 32.53 19.32
C LEU A 233 -6.02 31.60 19.36
N GLY A 234 -5.92 30.45 20.00
CA GLY A 234 -7.04 29.52 20.15
C GLY A 234 -6.62 28.18 20.74
N ASN A 235 -7.57 27.50 21.40
CA ASN A 235 -7.36 26.14 21.86
C ASN A 235 -7.23 25.21 20.64
N VAL A 236 -6.28 24.28 20.67
CA VAL A 236 -6.14 23.27 19.62
C VAL A 236 -7.32 22.31 19.71
N ARG A 237 -7.95 22.02 18.57
CA ARG A 237 -9.02 21.03 18.45
C ARG A 237 -8.70 19.96 17.42
N SER A 238 -9.39 18.84 17.51
CA SER A 238 -9.33 17.79 16.51
C SER A 238 -9.97 18.24 15.20
N ILE A 239 -9.32 17.94 14.07
CA ILE A 239 -9.91 18.19 12.74
C ILE A 239 -11.18 17.37 12.48
N THR A 240 -11.38 16.28 13.23
CA THR A 240 -12.56 15.42 13.16
C THR A 240 -13.82 16.11 13.67
N LEU A 241 -13.65 17.12 14.54
CA LEU A 241 -14.71 17.97 15.08
C LEU A 241 -14.88 19.27 14.27
N SER A 242 -14.10 19.46 13.20
CA SER A 242 -14.15 20.64 12.35
C SER A 242 -14.98 20.41 11.09
N VAL A 243 -15.14 21.46 10.28
CA VAL A 243 -15.78 21.39 8.95
C VAL A 243 -15.06 20.50 7.93
N TYR A 244 -13.82 20.08 8.23
CA TYR A 244 -12.97 19.30 7.31
C TYR A 244 -13.65 18.01 6.81
N GLY A 245 -14.31 17.25 7.70
CA GLY A 245 -14.99 16.01 7.32
C GLY A 245 -16.11 16.23 6.31
N ALA A 246 -16.94 17.25 6.52
CA ALA A 246 -18.02 17.60 5.60
C ALA A 246 -17.49 18.06 4.23
N ILE A 247 -16.40 18.84 4.22
CA ILE A 247 -15.74 19.29 2.98
C ILE A 247 -15.13 18.10 2.24
N PHE A 248 -14.51 17.16 2.96
CA PHE A 248 -13.96 15.94 2.36
C PHE A 248 -15.04 15.14 1.62
N GLU A 249 -16.21 14.94 2.23
CA GLU A 249 -17.31 14.23 1.57
C GLU A 249 -17.79 14.95 0.30
N GLU A 250 -17.91 16.28 0.33
CA GLU A 250 -18.24 17.10 -0.84
C GLU A 250 -17.17 16.97 -1.94
N TYR A 251 -15.90 16.95 -1.56
CA TYR A 251 -14.77 16.86 -2.48
C TYR A 251 -14.65 15.47 -3.09
N ALA A 252 -14.82 14.43 -2.28
CA ALA A 252 -14.83 13.07 -2.78
C ALA A 252 -15.98 12.88 -3.80
N ALA A 253 -17.18 13.40 -3.49
CA ALA A 253 -18.33 13.37 -4.40
C ALA A 253 -18.07 14.09 -5.74
N TYR A 254 -17.36 15.22 -5.72
CA TYR A 254 -17.12 16.03 -6.91
C TYR A 254 -15.91 15.58 -7.74
N PHE A 255 -14.77 15.30 -7.08
CA PHE A 255 -13.52 14.96 -7.75
C PHE A 255 -13.37 13.46 -8.04
N MET A 256 -14.12 12.60 -7.33
CA MET A 256 -14.23 11.17 -7.61
C MET A 256 -15.70 10.77 -7.73
N PRO A 257 -16.42 11.23 -8.77
CA PRO A 257 -17.83 10.92 -8.93
C PRO A 257 -18.00 9.43 -9.26
N LEU A 258 -18.43 8.63 -8.29
CA LEU A 258 -18.58 7.17 -8.41
C LEU A 258 -19.97 6.75 -8.96
N THR A 259 -20.73 7.70 -9.51
CA THR A 259 -22.04 7.42 -10.14
C THR A 259 -21.88 6.88 -11.56
N SER A 260 -22.89 6.17 -12.06
CA SER A 260 -22.90 5.62 -13.42
C SER A 260 -22.72 6.74 -14.46
N ASN A 261 -21.88 6.52 -15.47
CA ASN A 261 -21.54 7.47 -16.55
C ASN A 261 -20.73 8.72 -16.15
N ALA A 262 -20.25 8.79 -14.91
CA ALA A 262 -19.39 9.89 -14.51
C ALA A 262 -18.00 9.81 -15.17
N THR A 263 -17.33 10.96 -15.27
CA THR A 263 -15.93 11.08 -15.68
C THR A 263 -15.19 11.96 -14.70
N PHE A 264 -13.88 11.74 -14.54
CA PHE A 264 -13.06 12.62 -13.72
C PHE A 264 -13.09 14.05 -14.28
N PRO A 265 -13.15 15.09 -13.42
CA PRO A 265 -13.14 16.47 -13.89
C PRO A 265 -11.84 16.78 -14.65
N LYS A 266 -11.93 17.15 -15.93
CA LYS A 266 -10.77 17.29 -16.84
C LYS A 266 -9.60 18.13 -16.32
N PHE A 267 -9.86 19.11 -15.46
CA PHE A 267 -8.86 20.06 -14.94
C PHE A 267 -8.03 19.50 -13.76
N VAL A 268 -8.52 18.46 -13.09
CA VAL A 268 -7.83 17.75 -11.99
C VAL A 268 -7.54 16.29 -12.38
N ASN A 269 -8.34 15.72 -13.28
CA ASN A 269 -8.28 14.32 -13.69
C ASN A 269 -8.26 13.39 -12.45
N THR A 270 -7.38 12.39 -12.42
CA THR A 270 -7.20 11.47 -11.29
C THR A 270 -6.39 12.05 -10.13
N PHE A 271 -5.93 13.31 -10.20
CA PHE A 271 -4.99 13.86 -9.22
C PHE A 271 -5.51 13.77 -7.77
N PHE A 272 -6.80 14.04 -7.53
CA PHE A 272 -7.37 13.94 -6.19
C PHE A 272 -7.30 12.50 -5.65
N LEU A 273 -7.67 11.52 -6.47
CA LEU A 273 -7.54 10.09 -6.15
C LEU A 273 -6.07 9.72 -5.90
N ASP A 274 -5.18 10.10 -6.82
CA ASP A 274 -3.76 9.78 -6.74
C ASP A 274 -3.11 10.39 -5.48
N ALA A 275 -3.52 11.61 -5.10
CA ALA A 275 -3.06 12.28 -3.89
C ALA A 275 -3.61 11.63 -2.61
N CYS A 276 -4.88 11.19 -2.58
CA CYS A 276 -5.41 10.39 -1.47
C CYS A 276 -4.62 9.09 -1.30
N VAL A 277 -4.35 8.37 -2.40
CA VAL A 277 -3.58 7.13 -2.36
C VAL A 277 -2.15 7.37 -1.90
N GLU A 278 -1.48 8.39 -2.44
CA GLU A 278 -0.10 8.72 -2.06
C GLU A 278 -0.01 9.09 -0.58
N LEU A 279 -0.80 10.08 -0.15
CA LEU A 279 -0.68 10.67 1.17
C LEU A 279 -1.28 9.80 2.26
N TRP A 280 -2.41 9.12 2.00
CA TRP A 280 -3.17 8.40 3.02
C TRP A 280 -2.95 6.90 3.04
N ILE A 281 -2.48 6.30 1.94
CA ILE A 281 -2.34 4.85 1.84
C ILE A 281 -0.87 4.44 1.70
N ARG A 282 -0.13 5.06 0.79
CA ARG A 282 1.25 4.64 0.46
C ARG A 282 2.27 5.17 1.47
N THR A 283 2.30 6.49 1.66
CA THR A 283 3.27 7.20 2.51
C THR A 283 3.27 6.79 3.98
N PRO A 284 2.14 6.48 4.63
CA PRO A 284 2.13 6.17 6.06
C PRO A 284 3.02 4.97 6.38
N TRP A 285 4.02 5.21 7.23
CA TRP A 285 4.90 4.17 7.74
C TRP A 285 4.68 4.05 9.25
N VAL A 286 4.40 2.82 9.69
CA VAL A 286 4.24 2.50 11.12
C VAL A 286 5.38 1.56 11.49
N ALA A 287 6.29 2.04 12.36
CA ALA A 287 7.32 1.16 12.89
C ALA A 287 6.71 0.12 13.84
N PRO A 288 7.40 -1.00 14.12
CA PRO A 288 6.90 -2.01 15.05
C PRO A 288 6.50 -1.40 16.39
N ASN A 289 5.31 -1.78 16.88
CA ASN A 289 4.68 -1.28 18.11
C ASN A 289 4.29 0.21 18.10
N GLN A 290 4.22 0.85 16.93
CA GLN A 290 3.65 2.19 16.79
C GLN A 290 2.22 2.13 16.25
N LYS A 291 1.58 3.29 16.12
CA LYS A 291 0.25 3.43 15.53
C LYS A 291 0.12 4.73 14.78
N LEU A 292 -0.82 4.78 13.85
CA LEU A 292 -1.23 6.05 13.24
C LEU A 292 -2.08 6.86 14.22
N SER A 293 -2.13 8.17 14.04
CA SER A 293 -3.04 9.01 14.82
C SER A 293 -4.49 8.60 14.54
N THR A 294 -5.35 8.71 15.56
CA THR A 294 -6.77 8.36 15.43
C THR A 294 -7.46 9.19 14.35
N GLU A 295 -7.11 10.47 14.25
CA GLU A 295 -7.63 11.37 13.21
C GLU A 295 -7.27 10.86 11.81
N PHE A 296 -6.01 10.48 11.61
CA PHE A 296 -5.56 10.01 10.31
C PHE A 296 -6.26 8.70 9.92
N MET A 297 -6.36 7.75 10.85
CA MET A 297 -7.11 6.51 10.62
C MET A 297 -8.58 6.77 10.30
N GLN A 298 -9.20 7.75 10.93
CA GLN A 298 -10.58 8.11 10.65
C GLN A 298 -10.77 8.59 9.21
N PHE A 299 -9.87 9.41 8.67
CA PHE A 299 -9.96 9.86 7.27
C PHE A 299 -9.60 8.79 6.25
N ILE A 300 -8.63 7.91 6.55
CA ILE A 300 -8.39 6.70 5.74
C ILE A 300 -9.67 5.86 5.69
N THR A 301 -10.32 5.66 6.84
CA THR A 301 -11.56 4.89 6.94
C THR A 301 -12.71 5.58 6.20
N ALA A 302 -12.85 6.89 6.31
CA ALA A 302 -13.85 7.67 5.58
C ALA A 302 -13.64 7.59 4.06
N PHE A 303 -12.38 7.61 3.60
CA PHE A 303 -12.04 7.43 2.19
C PHE A 303 -12.41 6.04 1.68
N VAL A 304 -12.04 4.99 2.41
CA VAL A 304 -12.38 3.62 2.02
C VAL A 304 -13.90 3.41 2.06
N LYS A 305 -14.58 3.93 3.08
CA LYS A 305 -16.05 3.91 3.18
C LYS A 305 -16.74 4.65 2.04
N TYR A 306 -16.16 5.78 1.60
CA TYR A 306 -16.64 6.52 0.43
C TYR A 306 -16.60 5.67 -0.85
N ILE A 307 -15.64 4.77 -0.99
CA ILE A 307 -15.53 3.86 -2.14
C ILE A 307 -16.51 2.70 -1.98
N THR A 308 -16.51 2.03 -0.82
CA THR A 308 -17.26 0.79 -0.58
C THR A 308 -18.76 1.00 -0.43
N ARG A 309 -19.24 2.23 -0.27
CA ARG A 309 -20.68 2.57 -0.31
C ARG A 309 -21.32 2.43 -1.70
N HIS A 310 -20.50 2.33 -2.73
CA HIS A 310 -20.93 2.00 -4.08
C HIS A 310 -20.83 0.50 -4.32
N ASP A 311 -21.66 -0.02 -5.22
CA ASP A 311 -21.66 -1.43 -5.58
C ASP A 311 -20.42 -1.79 -6.42
N LEU A 312 -19.39 -2.33 -5.75
CA LEU A 312 -18.11 -2.68 -6.38
C LEU A 312 -18.23 -3.86 -7.37
N ARG A 313 -19.37 -4.55 -7.47
CA ARG A 313 -19.61 -5.52 -8.57
C ARG A 313 -19.57 -4.83 -9.93
N GLN A 314 -19.96 -3.56 -9.99
CA GLN A 314 -19.95 -2.76 -11.22
C GLN A 314 -18.53 -2.62 -11.82
N CYS A 315 -17.48 -2.68 -10.99
CA CYS A 315 -16.10 -2.69 -11.45
C CYS A 315 -15.76 -3.90 -12.32
N MET A 316 -16.40 -5.04 -12.05
CA MET A 316 -16.11 -6.30 -12.74
C MET A 316 -16.77 -6.36 -14.12
N HIS A 317 -17.88 -5.65 -14.29
CA HIS A 317 -18.61 -5.56 -15.56
C HIS A 317 -18.17 -4.40 -16.45
N GLY A 318 -17.25 -3.54 -15.97
CA GLY A 318 -16.78 -2.36 -16.71
C GLY A 318 -17.85 -1.30 -16.95
N SER A 319 -18.97 -1.34 -16.22
CA SER A 319 -20.11 -0.44 -16.40
C SER A 319 -19.83 0.99 -15.92
N ASN A 320 -18.87 1.15 -15.00
CA ASN A 320 -18.44 2.45 -14.49
C ASN A 320 -16.91 2.58 -14.58
N PRO A 321 -16.38 3.33 -15.56
CA PRO A 321 -14.93 3.44 -15.76
C PRO A 321 -14.24 4.17 -14.60
N VAL A 322 -14.89 5.18 -13.99
CA VAL A 322 -14.35 5.91 -12.85
C VAL A 322 -14.25 5.02 -11.62
N LEU A 323 -15.31 4.29 -11.30
CA LEU A 323 -15.30 3.36 -10.17
C LEU A 323 -14.28 2.23 -10.39
N THR A 324 -14.15 1.74 -11.62
CA THR A 324 -13.14 0.73 -11.98
C THR A 324 -11.72 1.27 -11.77
N GLU A 325 -11.43 2.48 -12.24
CA GLU A 325 -10.13 3.13 -12.07
C GLU A 325 -9.80 3.37 -10.59
N VAL A 326 -10.76 3.85 -9.81
CA VAL A 326 -10.63 4.06 -8.35
C VAL A 326 -10.31 2.74 -7.66
N TYR A 327 -11.08 1.69 -7.94
CA TYR A 327 -10.86 0.37 -7.36
C TYR A 327 -9.47 -0.20 -7.70
N GLN A 328 -9.06 -0.15 -8.97
CA GLN A 328 -7.75 -0.68 -9.39
C GLN A 328 -6.58 0.10 -8.78
N THR A 329 -6.74 1.42 -8.62
CA THR A 329 -5.71 2.27 -7.99
C THR A 329 -5.60 2.02 -6.49
N VAL A 330 -6.74 1.83 -5.79
CA VAL A 330 -6.77 1.73 -4.34
C VAL A 330 -6.48 0.31 -3.84
N LYS A 331 -6.97 -0.74 -4.51
CA LYS A 331 -6.97 -2.12 -4.00
C LYS A 331 -5.61 -2.60 -3.48
N ASN A 332 -4.58 -2.54 -4.32
CA ASN A 332 -3.28 -3.11 -3.98
C ASN A 332 -2.57 -2.28 -2.91
N GLU A 333 -2.66 -0.96 -3.00
CA GLU A 333 -2.07 -0.04 -2.02
C GLU A 333 -2.77 -0.19 -0.66
N LEU A 334 -4.09 -0.34 -0.64
CA LEU A 334 -4.87 -0.56 0.57
C LEU A 334 -4.52 -1.89 1.23
N TYR A 335 -4.35 -2.96 0.44
CA TYR A 335 -3.84 -4.23 0.95
C TYR A 335 -2.50 -4.04 1.68
N MET A 336 -1.54 -3.35 1.04
CA MET A 336 -0.22 -3.09 1.60
C MET A 336 -0.29 -2.21 2.85
N LEU A 337 -1.17 -1.22 2.90
CA LEU A 337 -1.43 -0.45 4.12
C LEU A 337 -1.94 -1.35 5.24
N ILE A 338 -3.05 -2.07 5.01
CA ILE A 338 -3.68 -2.89 6.06
C ILE A 338 -2.72 -3.97 6.55
N SER A 339 -1.96 -4.63 5.66
CA SER A 339 -0.94 -5.61 6.04
C SER A 339 0.13 -4.99 6.96
N ARG A 340 0.67 -3.81 6.59
CA ARG A 340 1.64 -3.09 7.43
C ARG A 340 1.06 -2.69 8.78
N LEU A 341 -0.17 -2.20 8.81
CA LEU A 341 -0.85 -1.85 10.05
C LEU A 341 -1.08 -3.10 10.90
N ALA A 342 -1.59 -4.19 10.33
CA ALA A 342 -1.87 -5.44 11.03
C ALA A 342 -0.63 -6.02 11.71
N LEU A 343 0.54 -5.95 11.05
CA LEU A 343 1.80 -6.47 11.56
C LEU A 343 2.47 -5.56 12.60
N ASN A 344 2.38 -4.24 12.44
CA ASN A 344 3.18 -3.29 13.23
C ASN A 344 2.40 -2.54 14.32
N TRP A 345 1.06 -2.57 14.30
CA TRP A 345 0.26 -1.81 15.24
C TRP A 345 0.56 -2.20 16.70
N SER A 346 0.55 -1.23 17.60
CA SER A 346 0.76 -1.46 19.04
C SER A 346 -0.27 -2.41 19.67
N HIS A 347 0.06 -3.10 20.76
CA HIS A 347 -0.85 -4.01 21.49
C HIS A 347 -1.85 -3.22 22.35
N HIS A 348 -2.78 -2.52 21.72
CA HIS A 348 -3.84 -1.74 22.37
C HIS A 348 -5.20 -2.04 21.73
N ASP A 349 -6.28 -1.74 22.46
CA ASP A 349 -7.67 -1.93 22.01
C ASP A 349 -8.02 -1.14 20.74
N ASP A 350 -7.27 -0.09 20.43
CA ASP A 350 -7.44 0.72 19.21
C ASP A 350 -7.00 0.00 17.92
N TYR A 351 -6.39 -1.18 18.04
CA TYR A 351 -6.18 -2.10 16.91
C TYR A 351 -7.48 -2.44 16.17
N ILE A 352 -8.62 -2.30 16.85
CA ILE A 352 -9.94 -2.43 16.22
C ILE A 352 -10.10 -1.54 14.99
N ALA A 353 -9.46 -0.36 14.93
CA ALA A 353 -9.52 0.53 13.77
C ALA A 353 -8.92 -0.12 12.51
N VAL A 354 -7.87 -0.93 12.66
CA VAL A 354 -7.23 -1.66 11.54
C VAL A 354 -8.17 -2.75 11.03
N VAL A 355 -8.79 -3.51 11.94
CA VAL A 355 -9.72 -4.58 11.58
C VAL A 355 -11.03 -4.01 11.04
N GLU A 356 -11.47 -2.84 11.50
CA GLU A 356 -12.62 -2.12 10.92
C GLU A 356 -12.34 -1.66 9.50
N LEU A 357 -11.16 -1.09 9.22
CA LEU A 357 -10.76 -0.73 7.86
C LEU A 357 -10.77 -1.94 6.92
N TRP A 358 -10.23 -3.07 7.39
CA TRP A 358 -10.30 -4.33 6.65
C TRP A 358 -11.74 -4.81 6.46
N ALA A 359 -12.58 -4.75 7.49
CA ALA A 359 -13.96 -5.23 7.42
C ALA A 359 -14.82 -4.39 6.46
N ILE A 360 -14.59 -3.08 6.39
CA ILE A 360 -15.28 -2.18 5.44
C ILE A 360 -14.94 -2.57 4.00
N TRP A 361 -13.66 -2.84 3.71
CA TRP A 361 -13.23 -3.27 2.38
C TRP A 361 -13.66 -4.71 2.06
N SER A 362 -13.52 -5.62 3.02
CA SER A 362 -13.71 -7.07 2.84
C SER A 362 -15.15 -7.53 2.95
N ALA A 363 -16.09 -6.62 3.21
CA ALA A 363 -17.52 -6.89 3.20
C ALA A 363 -18.25 -5.90 2.27
N PRO A 364 -17.93 -5.87 0.96
CA PRO A 364 -18.49 -4.88 0.04
C PRO A 364 -20.01 -5.01 -0.13
N TRP A 365 -20.59 -6.17 0.18
CA TRP A 365 -22.06 -6.39 0.24
C TRP A 365 -22.75 -5.59 1.35
N LYS A 366 -22.01 -5.04 2.31
CA LYS A 366 -22.54 -4.13 3.33
C LYS A 366 -22.56 -2.67 2.87
N LEU A 367 -22.10 -2.38 1.66
CA LEU A 367 -22.14 -1.04 1.05
C LEU A 367 -21.59 0.05 2.00
N GLY A 368 -20.44 -0.23 2.62
CA GLY A 368 -19.77 0.72 3.53
C GLY A 368 -20.47 0.95 4.87
N GLU A 369 -21.48 0.17 5.25
CA GLU A 369 -22.06 0.22 6.60
C GLU A 369 -20.98 0.06 7.68
N GLN A 370 -21.14 0.79 8.78
CA GLN A 370 -20.18 0.71 9.88
C GLN A 370 -20.21 -0.68 10.50
N PRO A 371 -19.07 -1.40 10.57
CA PRO A 371 -19.06 -2.69 11.22
C PRO A 371 -19.51 -2.57 12.68
N THR A 372 -20.39 -3.45 13.16
CA THR A 372 -20.77 -3.54 14.60
C THR A 372 -20.38 -4.90 15.20
N SER A 373 -19.98 -4.95 16.47
CA SER A 373 -19.55 -6.23 17.09
C SER A 373 -20.74 -7.13 17.41
N ALA A 374 -21.92 -6.54 17.68
CA ALA A 374 -23.15 -7.25 18.03
C ALA A 374 -24.11 -7.34 16.82
N GLU A 375 -23.58 -7.73 15.66
CA GLU A 375 -24.36 -7.76 14.43
C GLU A 375 -25.24 -9.01 14.38
N LYS A 376 -26.55 -8.85 14.19
CA LYS A 376 -27.50 -9.97 14.06
C LYS A 376 -27.97 -10.21 12.62
N VAL A 377 -27.61 -9.31 11.71
CA VAL A 377 -28.02 -9.38 10.31
C VAL A 377 -27.21 -10.48 9.60
N HIS A 378 -27.91 -11.36 8.89
CA HIS A 378 -27.32 -12.36 8.02
C HIS A 378 -27.21 -11.81 6.60
N TYR A 379 -26.08 -12.06 5.94
CA TYR A 379 -25.81 -11.62 4.57
C TYR A 379 -25.48 -12.83 3.71
N ALA A 380 -25.99 -12.87 2.46
CA ALA A 380 -25.77 -13.94 1.49
C ALA A 380 -24.99 -13.44 0.24
N PRO A 381 -23.71 -13.06 0.39
CA PRO A 381 -22.97 -12.36 -0.67
C PRO A 381 -22.70 -13.23 -1.90
N ILE A 382 -22.54 -14.55 -1.73
CA ILE A 382 -22.35 -15.49 -2.83
C ILE A 382 -23.57 -15.50 -3.75
N ALA A 383 -24.78 -15.61 -3.17
CA ALA A 383 -26.04 -15.60 -3.92
C ALA A 383 -26.30 -14.24 -4.62
N GLN A 384 -25.73 -13.16 -4.09
CA GLN A 384 -25.82 -11.82 -4.68
C GLN A 384 -24.73 -11.53 -5.72
N GLY A 385 -23.93 -12.51 -6.14
CA GLY A 385 -22.97 -12.32 -7.24
C GLY A 385 -21.70 -11.54 -6.85
N TRP A 386 -21.33 -11.52 -5.57
CA TRP A 386 -20.05 -10.93 -5.11
C TRP A 386 -18.82 -11.83 -5.35
N VAL A 387 -19.04 -13.04 -5.87
CA VAL A 387 -17.99 -14.06 -6.08
C VAL A 387 -16.81 -13.53 -6.93
N PRO A 388 -17.02 -12.85 -8.08
CA PRO A 388 -15.91 -12.32 -8.86
C PRO A 388 -15.05 -11.31 -8.09
N TRP A 389 -15.70 -10.46 -7.27
CA TRP A 389 -15.00 -9.50 -6.43
C TRP A 389 -14.16 -10.21 -5.36
N MET A 390 -14.68 -11.27 -4.74
CA MET A 390 -13.95 -12.06 -3.74
C MET A 390 -12.71 -12.72 -4.35
N LEU A 391 -12.83 -13.26 -5.56
CA LEU A 391 -11.69 -13.83 -6.29
C LEU A 391 -10.57 -12.81 -6.53
N GLU A 392 -10.92 -11.56 -6.87
CA GLU A 392 -9.93 -10.51 -7.07
C GLU A 392 -9.31 -9.97 -5.78
N ASN A 393 -9.94 -10.23 -4.63
CA ASN A 393 -9.53 -9.77 -3.30
C ASN A 393 -9.12 -10.94 -2.39
N LEU A 394 -8.82 -12.12 -2.94
CA LEU A 394 -8.39 -13.31 -2.17
C LEU A 394 -7.30 -13.03 -1.12
N PRO A 395 -6.25 -12.20 -1.38
CA PRO A 395 -5.25 -11.89 -0.35
C PRO A 395 -5.82 -11.27 0.93
N PHE A 396 -6.92 -10.51 0.82
CA PHE A 396 -7.57 -9.91 1.99
C PHE A 396 -8.25 -10.95 2.89
N TYR A 397 -8.63 -12.10 2.34
CA TYR A 397 -9.25 -13.18 3.10
C TYR A 397 -8.22 -14.22 3.54
N VAL A 398 -7.25 -14.56 2.70
CA VAL A 398 -6.30 -15.64 3.00
C VAL A 398 -5.15 -15.14 3.89
N LEU A 399 -4.50 -14.03 3.54
CA LEU A 399 -3.33 -13.56 4.28
C LEU A 399 -3.70 -12.67 5.47
N LEU A 400 -4.57 -11.68 5.26
CA LEU A 400 -4.89 -10.74 6.34
C LEU A 400 -5.64 -11.41 7.48
N VAL A 401 -6.57 -12.34 7.19
CA VAL A 401 -7.26 -13.08 8.26
C VAL A 401 -6.26 -13.92 9.05
N ASP A 402 -5.30 -14.58 8.39
CA ASP A 402 -4.27 -15.31 9.12
C ASP A 402 -3.40 -14.39 9.98
N ILE A 403 -2.98 -13.21 9.47
CA ILE A 403 -2.27 -12.19 10.26
C ILE A 403 -3.11 -11.73 11.46
N PHE A 404 -4.42 -11.51 11.26
CA PHE A 404 -5.32 -11.14 12.35
C PHE A 404 -5.44 -12.26 13.38
N LEU A 405 -5.50 -13.52 12.96
CA LEU A 405 -5.54 -14.67 13.85
C LEU A 405 -4.22 -14.86 14.59
N GLN A 406 -3.07 -14.65 13.93
CA GLN A 406 -1.77 -14.63 14.61
C GLN A 406 -1.77 -13.57 15.69
N ARG A 407 -2.34 -12.40 15.41
CA ARG A 407 -2.48 -11.33 16.40
C ARG A 407 -3.42 -11.73 17.55
N THR A 408 -4.60 -12.24 17.26
CA THR A 408 -5.56 -12.66 18.31
C THR A 408 -5.02 -13.80 19.16
N SER A 409 -4.15 -14.66 18.59
CA SER A 409 -3.47 -15.72 19.33
C SER A 409 -2.49 -15.23 20.40
N THR A 410 -2.18 -13.91 20.42
CA THR A 410 -1.36 -13.28 21.46
C THR A 410 -2.19 -12.64 22.58
N PHE A 411 -3.52 -12.59 22.44
CA PHE A 411 -4.38 -11.96 23.43
C PHE A 411 -4.39 -12.73 24.74
N MET A 412 -4.05 -12.05 25.84
CA MET A 412 -3.98 -12.70 27.15
C MET A 412 -5.35 -12.86 27.84
N TYR A 413 -6.40 -12.16 27.36
CA TYR A 413 -7.75 -12.12 27.95
C TYR A 413 -7.74 -11.98 29.49
N LYS A 414 -6.85 -11.12 30.02
CA LYS A 414 -6.73 -10.85 31.45
C LYS A 414 -7.74 -9.79 31.88
N ASP A 415 -8.26 -9.91 33.09
CA ASP A 415 -9.09 -8.84 33.66
C ASP A 415 -8.23 -7.58 33.79
N ALA A 416 -8.83 -6.43 33.49
CA ALA A 416 -8.16 -5.15 33.68
C ALA A 416 -7.69 -5.09 35.14
N MET A 417 -6.37 -5.20 35.36
CA MET A 417 -5.79 -5.00 36.69
C MET A 417 -6.22 -3.61 37.14
N PRO A 418 -6.77 -3.45 38.36
CA PRO A 418 -7.02 -2.13 38.90
C PRO A 418 -5.69 -1.38 38.89
N GLN A 419 -5.62 -0.31 38.09
CA GLN A 419 -4.46 0.58 38.14
C GLN A 419 -4.34 1.07 39.59
N PRO A 420 -3.18 0.90 40.25
CA PRO A 420 -2.99 1.49 41.57
C PRO A 420 -3.09 3.00 41.40
N SER A 421 -4.15 3.58 41.95
CA SER A 421 -4.32 5.02 42.12
C SER A 421 -3.37 5.51 43.20
N THR A 422 -2.06 5.42 42.97
CA THR A 422 -1.08 6.12 43.79
C THR A 422 0.24 6.25 43.05
N SER A 423 0.63 7.50 42.82
CA SER A 423 1.96 7.98 42.54
C SER A 423 3.07 7.21 43.28
N MET A 424 3.91 6.47 42.56
CA MET A 424 5.37 6.47 42.74
C MET A 424 6.05 5.86 41.52
N ILE A 425 7.12 6.53 41.11
CA ILE A 425 7.95 6.27 39.94
C ILE A 425 8.58 4.88 40.08
N SER A 426 8.22 3.96 39.19
CA SER A 426 9.02 2.75 38.91
C SER A 426 9.34 2.74 37.43
N THR A 427 10.54 3.20 37.11
CA THR A 427 11.17 3.26 35.78
C THR A 427 11.67 1.88 35.34
N THR A 428 10.76 0.91 35.28
CA THR A 428 10.99 -0.34 34.55
C THR A 428 9.92 -0.47 33.49
N THR A 429 10.32 -0.19 32.25
CA THR A 429 9.59 -0.36 31.00
C THR A 429 9.19 -1.82 30.78
N SER A 430 8.18 -2.32 31.48
CA SER A 430 7.45 -3.48 30.99
C SER A 430 6.47 -2.97 29.93
N TYR A 431 6.69 -3.38 28.68
CA TYR A 431 5.70 -3.31 27.60
C TYR A 431 4.49 -4.18 28.00
N GLY A 432 3.67 -3.68 28.92
CA GLY A 432 2.47 -4.36 29.38
C GLY A 432 1.38 -4.23 28.33
N ASP A 433 0.85 -5.37 27.91
CA ASP A 433 -0.36 -5.48 27.11
C ASP A 433 -1.50 -4.70 27.81
N GLN A 434 -1.90 -3.55 27.25
CA GLN A 434 -2.98 -2.72 27.80
C GLN A 434 -4.36 -3.13 27.27
N THR A 435 -4.47 -4.27 26.58
CA THR A 435 -5.74 -4.69 26.02
C THR A 435 -6.72 -5.15 27.09
N THR A 436 -7.98 -4.76 26.92
CA THR A 436 -9.07 -5.27 27.77
C THR A 436 -9.68 -6.49 27.11
N ILE A 437 -10.23 -7.43 27.90
CA ILE A 437 -11.01 -8.57 27.35
C ILE A 437 -12.09 -8.09 26.39
N ARG A 438 -12.76 -6.98 26.74
CA ARG A 438 -13.80 -6.38 25.91
C ARG A 438 -13.23 -5.89 24.58
N GLY A 439 -12.07 -5.24 24.58
CA GLY A 439 -11.39 -4.80 23.36
C GLY A 439 -10.98 -5.99 22.48
N ASN A 440 -10.33 -6.98 23.06
CA ASN A 440 -9.92 -8.21 22.38
C ASN A 440 -11.10 -8.97 21.77
N LEU A 441 -12.21 -9.10 22.50
CA LEU A 441 -13.44 -9.71 22.00
C LEU A 441 -14.06 -8.87 20.87
N ARG A 442 -14.10 -7.55 20.97
CA ARG A 442 -14.62 -6.69 19.89
C ARG A 442 -13.84 -6.86 18.59
N ILE A 443 -12.51 -6.95 18.68
CA ILE A 443 -11.63 -7.24 17.54
C ILE A 443 -11.98 -8.59 16.94
N LEU A 444 -12.13 -9.62 17.78
CA LEU A 444 -12.46 -10.97 17.34
C LEU A 444 -13.84 -11.04 16.65
N TYR A 445 -14.86 -10.46 17.28
CA TYR A 445 -16.20 -10.35 16.70
C TYR A 445 -16.21 -9.59 15.38
N ARG A 446 -15.31 -8.61 15.19
CA ARG A 446 -15.17 -7.89 13.92
C ARG A 446 -14.76 -8.82 12.78
N ILE A 447 -13.84 -9.75 13.04
CA ILE A 447 -13.38 -10.77 12.09
C ILE A 447 -14.51 -11.77 11.80
N ILE A 448 -15.10 -12.31 12.87
CA ILE A 448 -16.24 -13.24 12.83
C ILE A 448 -17.39 -12.67 11.99
N ASN A 449 -17.73 -11.39 12.18
CA ASN A 449 -18.89 -10.77 11.54
C ASN A 449 -18.75 -10.58 10.02
N VAL A 450 -17.53 -10.58 9.49
CA VAL A 450 -17.28 -10.66 8.04
C VAL A 450 -17.42 -12.10 7.57
N LEU A 451 -16.77 -13.04 8.28
CA LEU A 451 -16.69 -14.45 7.86
C LEU A 451 -17.99 -15.24 8.04
N LYS A 452 -18.88 -14.82 8.94
CA LYS A 452 -20.18 -15.46 9.15
C LYS A 452 -21.19 -15.29 8.00
N ALA A 453 -20.83 -14.52 6.97
CA ALA A 453 -21.68 -14.35 5.80
C ALA A 453 -21.94 -15.72 5.13
N GLU A 454 -23.17 -15.93 4.69
CA GLU A 454 -23.64 -17.22 4.19
C GLU A 454 -22.79 -17.68 3.00
N ASN A 455 -22.39 -18.96 3.04
CA ASN A 455 -21.58 -19.64 2.02
C ASN A 455 -20.17 -19.03 1.79
N LEU A 456 -19.76 -18.00 2.55
CA LEU A 456 -18.46 -17.34 2.37
C LEU A 456 -17.31 -18.26 2.75
N VAL A 457 -17.35 -18.88 3.93
CA VAL A 457 -16.27 -19.78 4.37
C VAL A 457 -16.18 -21.01 3.47
N ASP A 458 -17.31 -21.56 3.03
CA ASP A 458 -17.32 -22.68 2.09
C ASP A 458 -16.70 -22.33 0.74
N PHE A 459 -17.01 -21.14 0.23
CA PHE A 459 -16.34 -20.59 -0.94
C PHE A 459 -14.83 -20.41 -0.71
N LEU A 460 -14.40 -19.86 0.42
CA LEU A 460 -12.99 -19.65 0.76
C LEU A 460 -12.23 -20.97 0.95
N ALA A 461 -12.87 -22.00 1.50
CA ALA A 461 -12.32 -23.35 1.60
C ALA A 461 -12.06 -23.96 0.23
N CYS A 462 -13.03 -23.82 -0.69
CA CYS A 462 -12.88 -24.23 -2.08
C CYS A 462 -11.77 -23.44 -2.79
N ALA A 463 -11.65 -22.14 -2.52
CA ALA A 463 -10.58 -21.30 -3.04
C ALA A 463 -9.19 -21.71 -2.52
N GLU A 464 -9.05 -22.04 -1.24
CA GLU A 464 -7.80 -22.59 -0.70
C GLU A 464 -7.39 -23.90 -1.38
N GLN A 465 -8.36 -24.80 -1.65
CA GLN A 465 -8.12 -26.02 -2.41
C GLN A 465 -7.67 -25.73 -3.84
N GLY A 466 -8.30 -24.76 -4.51
CA GLY A 466 -7.88 -24.29 -5.84
C GLY A 466 -6.45 -23.72 -5.85
N LEU A 467 -6.09 -22.90 -4.84
CA LEU A 467 -4.73 -22.39 -4.67
C LEU A 467 -3.71 -23.51 -4.39
N LYS A 468 -4.08 -24.54 -3.61
CA LYS A 468 -3.24 -25.71 -3.33
C LYS A 468 -2.97 -26.54 -4.60
N ALA A 469 -3.93 -26.58 -5.52
CA ALA A 469 -3.81 -27.29 -6.80
C ALA A 469 -2.85 -26.60 -7.78
N ILE A 470 -2.59 -25.30 -7.63
CA ILE A 470 -1.57 -24.58 -8.40
C ILE A 470 -0.19 -24.96 -7.87
N ARG A 471 0.39 -26.02 -8.43
CA ARG A 471 1.79 -26.38 -8.19
C ARG A 471 2.70 -25.70 -9.22
N PRO A 472 3.78 -25.02 -8.79
CA PRO A 472 4.82 -24.60 -9.72
C PRO A 472 5.44 -25.83 -10.41
N GLY A 473 5.59 -25.77 -11.74
CA GLY A 473 6.34 -26.77 -12.52
C GLY A 473 5.60 -28.06 -12.94
N VAL A 474 4.33 -28.26 -12.58
CA VAL A 474 3.54 -29.44 -12.99
C VAL A 474 2.40 -29.00 -13.90
N ALA A 475 2.36 -29.49 -15.14
CA ALA A 475 1.17 -29.39 -15.97
C ALA A 475 0.01 -30.03 -15.20
N LEU A 476 -1.12 -29.32 -15.05
CA LEU A 476 -2.32 -29.83 -14.36
C LEU A 476 -2.79 -31.13 -15.02
N SER A 477 -2.23 -32.28 -14.63
CA SER A 477 -2.85 -33.57 -14.84
C SER A 477 -3.94 -33.68 -13.78
N VAL A 478 -5.16 -33.38 -14.20
CA VAL A 478 -6.40 -33.52 -13.44
C VAL A 478 -6.48 -34.95 -12.91
N ALA A 479 -6.02 -35.15 -11.68
CA ALA A 479 -6.30 -36.33 -10.87
C ALA A 479 -6.64 -35.85 -9.46
N VAL A 480 -7.59 -34.92 -9.37
CA VAL A 480 -8.31 -34.63 -8.13
C VAL A 480 -9.49 -35.59 -8.12
N ASN A 481 -9.29 -36.78 -7.53
CA ASN A 481 -10.33 -37.79 -7.36
C ASN A 481 -11.32 -37.45 -6.23
N SER A 482 -11.45 -36.18 -5.85
CA SER A 482 -12.48 -35.71 -4.90
C SER A 482 -13.59 -34.98 -5.64
N ILE A 483 -14.81 -35.21 -5.19
CA ILE A 483 -16.12 -35.03 -5.85
C ILE A 483 -16.52 -33.58 -6.25
N SER A 484 -15.62 -32.59 -6.16
CA SER A 484 -15.84 -31.28 -6.79
C SER A 484 -14.53 -30.63 -7.23
N ASP A 485 -14.37 -30.41 -8.53
CA ASP A 485 -13.29 -29.60 -9.07
C ASP A 485 -13.48 -28.14 -8.61
N PRO A 486 -12.55 -27.56 -7.83
CA PRO A 486 -12.73 -26.23 -7.26
C PRO A 486 -12.85 -25.15 -8.35
N PHE A 487 -12.20 -25.36 -9.50
CA PHE A 487 -12.28 -24.40 -10.61
C PHE A 487 -13.67 -24.41 -11.26
N LYS A 488 -14.27 -25.59 -11.44
CA LYS A 488 -15.63 -25.73 -12.00
C LYS A 488 -16.70 -25.21 -11.05
N TYR A 489 -16.59 -25.54 -9.76
CA TYR A 489 -17.53 -25.04 -8.75
C TYR A 489 -17.53 -23.52 -8.71
N ILE A 490 -16.35 -22.90 -8.60
CA ILE A 490 -16.23 -21.44 -8.59
C ILE A 490 -16.64 -20.83 -9.93
N SER A 491 -16.34 -21.49 -11.05
CA SER A 491 -16.78 -21.04 -12.38
C SER A 491 -18.30 -20.99 -12.47
N ASN A 492 -18.99 -22.03 -11.97
CA ASN A 492 -20.43 -22.07 -11.94
C ASN A 492 -21.00 -20.93 -11.07
N LEU A 493 -20.39 -20.64 -9.92
CA LEU A 493 -20.77 -19.52 -9.06
C LEU A 493 -20.53 -18.14 -9.71
N CYS A 494 -19.43 -17.95 -10.42
CA CYS A 494 -19.08 -16.66 -11.03
C CYS A 494 -19.83 -16.38 -12.34
N TYR A 495 -20.01 -17.41 -13.17
CA TYR A 495 -20.42 -17.26 -14.57
C TYR A 495 -21.69 -18.03 -14.92
N GLY A 496 -22.28 -18.78 -13.97
CA GLY A 496 -23.43 -19.65 -14.22
C GLY A 496 -23.11 -20.85 -15.10
N THR A 497 -21.83 -21.18 -15.28
CA THR A 497 -21.37 -22.30 -16.11
C THR A 497 -20.05 -22.87 -15.59
N GLU A 498 -19.89 -24.18 -15.64
CA GLU A 498 -18.62 -24.86 -15.32
C GLU A 498 -17.55 -24.70 -16.42
N GLN A 499 -17.96 -24.24 -17.62
CA GLN A 499 -17.08 -24.17 -18.81
C GLN A 499 -16.08 -23.00 -18.79
N MET A 500 -16.20 -22.08 -17.83
CA MET A 500 -15.32 -20.91 -17.66
C MET A 500 -14.26 -21.14 -16.57
N ASP A 501 -14.00 -22.39 -16.21
CA ASP A 501 -12.99 -22.83 -15.23
C ASP A 501 -11.59 -22.30 -15.56
N PHE A 502 -11.25 -22.14 -16.84
CA PHE A 502 -9.98 -21.56 -17.28
C PHE A 502 -9.81 -20.09 -16.88
N LEU A 503 -10.88 -19.28 -16.82
CA LEU A 503 -10.82 -17.88 -16.35
C LEU A 503 -10.57 -17.84 -14.85
N VAL A 504 -11.24 -18.73 -14.13
CA VAL A 504 -11.04 -18.91 -12.69
C VAL A 504 -9.59 -19.30 -12.43
N LEU A 505 -9.08 -20.32 -13.12
CA LEU A 505 -7.68 -20.77 -13.01
C LEU A 505 -6.68 -19.62 -13.27
N ASP A 506 -6.93 -18.76 -14.26
CA ASP A 506 -6.08 -17.59 -14.52
C ASP A 506 -6.07 -16.61 -13.35
N LYS A 507 -7.25 -16.30 -12.78
CA LYS A 507 -7.36 -15.45 -11.57
C LYS A 507 -6.64 -16.08 -10.38
N PHE A 508 -6.76 -17.39 -10.19
CA PHE A 508 -6.03 -18.11 -9.14
C PHE A 508 -4.51 -18.09 -9.36
N LYS A 509 -4.01 -18.18 -10.60
CA LYS A 509 -2.58 -18.03 -10.89
C LYS A 509 -2.07 -16.63 -10.56
N ILE A 510 -2.83 -15.60 -10.92
CA ILE A 510 -2.50 -14.20 -10.59
C ILE A 510 -2.47 -14.02 -9.07
N ALA A 511 -3.50 -14.53 -8.36
CA ALA A 511 -3.56 -14.50 -6.90
C ALA A 511 -2.38 -15.26 -6.28
N PHE A 512 -2.11 -16.50 -6.72
CA PHE A 512 -0.99 -17.31 -6.22
C PHE A 512 0.36 -16.61 -6.41
N HIS A 513 0.60 -16.03 -7.58
CA HIS A 513 1.83 -15.28 -7.84
C HIS A 513 1.94 -14.05 -6.94
N LEU A 514 0.85 -13.30 -6.73
CA LEU A 514 0.83 -12.17 -5.81
C LEU A 514 1.11 -12.60 -4.37
N LEU A 515 0.49 -13.69 -3.91
CA LEU A 515 0.72 -14.28 -2.58
C LEU A 515 2.18 -14.70 -2.40
N GLY A 516 2.77 -15.34 -3.43
CA GLY A 516 4.18 -15.68 -3.47
C GLY A 516 5.12 -14.46 -3.48
N GLN A 517 4.72 -13.34 -4.09
CA GLN A 517 5.52 -12.11 -4.01
C GLN A 517 5.49 -11.48 -2.61
N ILE A 518 4.39 -11.63 -1.87
CA ILE A 518 4.20 -11.03 -0.55
C ILE A 518 4.92 -11.86 0.54
N GLU A 519 4.75 -13.18 0.55
CA GLU A 519 5.31 -14.05 1.61
C GLU A 519 6.60 -14.80 1.19
N GLY A 520 6.97 -14.75 -0.10
CA GLY A 520 8.13 -15.45 -0.66
C GLY A 520 7.75 -16.56 -1.65
N GLU A 521 8.71 -16.97 -2.50
CA GLU A 521 8.47 -17.82 -3.68
C GLU A 521 7.88 -19.22 -3.38
N VAL A 522 7.89 -19.68 -2.12
CA VAL A 522 7.38 -21.00 -1.69
C VAL A 522 6.09 -20.89 -0.89
N TRP A 523 5.24 -19.91 -1.21
CA TRP A 523 3.95 -19.75 -0.55
C TRP A 523 3.05 -20.98 -0.69
N ARG A 524 2.36 -21.36 0.39
CA ARG A 524 1.36 -22.43 0.41
C ARG A 524 0.16 -22.01 1.26
N PRO A 525 -1.07 -22.45 0.91
CA PRO A 525 -2.24 -22.25 1.76
C PRO A 525 -2.01 -22.83 3.16
N ARG A 526 -2.40 -22.10 4.20
CA ARG A 526 -2.21 -22.47 5.62
C ARG A 526 -3.34 -23.38 6.17
N GLY A 527 -4.29 -23.78 5.32
CA GLY A 527 -5.43 -24.59 5.76
C GLY A 527 -6.30 -23.82 6.76
N LEU A 528 -6.58 -22.55 6.47
CA LEU A 528 -7.37 -21.71 7.35
C LEU A 528 -8.86 -22.10 7.29
N TYR A 529 -9.35 -22.42 6.10
CA TYR A 529 -10.76 -22.73 5.81
C TYR A 529 -10.98 -24.18 5.37
N SER A 530 -9.92 -24.92 5.02
CA SER A 530 -10.03 -26.30 4.53
C SER A 530 -10.70 -27.25 5.53
N ASN A 531 -11.73 -27.97 5.08
CA ASN A 531 -12.43 -29.00 5.86
C ASN A 531 -11.67 -30.34 5.90
N ASP A 532 -10.55 -30.47 5.17
CA ASP A 532 -9.77 -31.69 5.09
C ASP A 532 -8.84 -31.83 6.31
N ILE A 533 -8.55 -33.08 6.71
CA ILE A 533 -7.72 -33.42 7.86
C ILE A 533 -6.24 -33.04 7.59
N GLU A 534 -5.78 -32.05 8.36
CA GLU A 534 -4.41 -31.63 8.72
C GLU A 534 -3.34 -31.26 7.65
N PRO A 535 -2.45 -30.30 7.99
CA PRO A 535 -2.48 -29.44 9.18
C PRO A 535 -3.35 -28.19 8.97
N ARG A 536 -4.18 -27.86 9.96
CA ARG A 536 -4.91 -26.57 10.05
C ARG A 536 -3.95 -25.44 10.41
N SER A 537 -4.35 -24.19 10.14
CA SER A 537 -3.53 -23.01 10.49
C SER A 537 -3.21 -22.99 11.99
N GLU A 538 -1.92 -22.92 12.32
CA GLU A 538 -1.41 -22.80 13.69
C GLU A 538 -2.01 -21.57 14.41
N ALA A 539 -2.17 -20.47 13.68
CA ALA A 539 -2.73 -19.23 14.22
C ALA A 539 -4.18 -19.38 14.68
N LEU A 540 -4.98 -20.14 13.92
CA LEU A 540 -6.36 -20.47 14.26
C LEU A 540 -6.41 -21.36 15.52
N LEU A 541 -5.65 -22.45 15.54
CA LEU A 541 -5.63 -23.39 16.66
C LEU A 541 -5.15 -22.71 17.95
N LYS A 542 -4.13 -21.86 17.85
CA LYS A 542 -3.62 -21.09 18.99
C LYS A 542 -4.63 -20.04 19.47
N THR A 543 -5.37 -19.38 18.58
CA THR A 543 -6.46 -18.47 18.96
C THR A 543 -7.55 -19.20 19.75
N LEU A 544 -7.99 -20.38 19.26
CA LEU A 544 -8.95 -21.23 19.96
C LEU A 544 -8.41 -21.70 21.32
N SER A 545 -7.13 -22.09 21.38
CA SER A 545 -6.45 -22.45 22.64
C SER A 545 -6.49 -21.31 23.65
N MET A 546 -6.17 -20.08 23.23
CA MET A 546 -6.17 -18.91 24.13
C MET A 546 -7.57 -18.58 24.65
N LEU A 547 -8.61 -18.70 23.82
CA LEU A 547 -10.00 -18.56 24.25
C LEU A 547 -10.39 -19.66 25.24
N HIS A 548 -10.05 -20.91 24.94
CA HIS A 548 -10.33 -22.06 25.80
C HIS A 548 -9.66 -21.90 27.18
N ASN A 549 -8.37 -21.55 27.20
CA ASN A 549 -7.62 -21.30 28.43
C ASN A 549 -8.25 -20.15 29.25
N ALA A 550 -8.71 -19.08 28.57
CA ALA A 550 -9.38 -17.95 29.22
C ALA A 550 -10.77 -18.31 29.78
N ILE A 551 -11.47 -19.27 29.15
CA ILE A 551 -12.73 -19.85 29.64
C ILE A 551 -12.45 -20.68 30.89
N MET A 552 -11.49 -21.61 30.84
CA MET A 552 -11.16 -22.50 31.97
C MET A 552 -10.72 -21.71 33.20
N ALA A 553 -9.81 -20.75 33.03
CA ALA A 553 -9.36 -19.89 34.12
C ALA A 553 -10.49 -19.13 34.84
N ARG A 554 -11.64 -18.89 34.16
CA ARG A 554 -12.79 -18.17 34.73
C ARG A 554 -13.86 -19.06 35.30
N ILE A 555 -13.99 -20.30 34.81
CA ILE A 555 -14.86 -21.31 35.43
C ILE A 555 -14.40 -21.54 36.88
N ASP A 556 -13.10 -21.53 37.11
CA ASP A 556 -12.51 -21.71 38.44
C ASP A 556 -12.67 -20.47 39.35
N SER A 557 -12.93 -19.29 38.77
CA SER A 557 -13.09 -18.02 39.51
C SER A 557 -14.58 -17.72 39.77
N ASN A 558 -15.09 -18.06 40.96
CA ASN A 558 -16.51 -17.90 41.35
C ASN A 558 -16.99 -16.42 41.53
N SER A 559 -16.79 -15.53 40.55
CA SER A 559 -17.24 -14.12 40.62
C SER A 559 -18.39 -13.80 39.63
N ASN A 560 -19.34 -12.96 40.06
CA ASN A 560 -20.47 -12.53 39.21
C ASN A 560 -20.02 -11.76 37.94
N LYS A 561 -18.89 -11.05 37.98
CA LYS A 561 -18.35 -10.35 36.80
C LYS A 561 -17.73 -11.35 35.81
N ALA A 562 -17.10 -12.40 36.32
CA ALA A 562 -16.59 -13.50 35.51
C ALA A 562 -17.72 -14.21 34.74
N SER A 563 -18.95 -14.27 35.28
CA SER A 563 -20.07 -14.93 34.57
C SER A 563 -20.44 -14.24 33.25
N SER A 564 -20.52 -12.91 33.19
CA SER A 564 -20.88 -12.20 31.95
C SER A 564 -19.78 -12.28 30.88
N GLN A 565 -18.52 -12.22 31.30
CA GLN A 565 -17.36 -12.35 30.40
C GLN A 565 -17.18 -13.79 29.92
N LEU A 566 -17.45 -14.77 30.79
CA LEU A 566 -17.44 -16.19 30.46
C LEU A 566 -18.45 -16.50 29.36
N VAL A 567 -19.66 -15.93 29.43
CA VAL A 567 -20.67 -16.07 28.36
C VAL A 567 -20.14 -15.55 27.03
N GLN A 568 -19.54 -14.35 27.01
CA GLN A 568 -18.99 -13.78 25.77
C GLN A 568 -17.80 -14.57 25.22
N LEU A 569 -16.92 -15.07 26.10
CA LEU A 569 -15.78 -15.91 25.71
C LEU A 569 -16.26 -17.24 25.11
N ARG A 570 -17.24 -17.90 25.73
CA ARG A 570 -17.87 -19.12 25.19
C ARG A 570 -18.54 -18.85 23.85
N GLU A 571 -19.33 -17.79 23.75
CA GLU A 571 -19.96 -17.40 22.49
C GLU A 571 -18.92 -17.17 21.39
N ALA A 572 -17.84 -16.44 21.67
CA ALA A 572 -16.78 -16.20 20.70
C ALA A 572 -16.05 -17.50 20.30
N TYR A 573 -15.79 -18.40 21.25
CA TYR A 573 -15.20 -19.72 20.99
C TYR A 573 -16.09 -20.55 20.06
N GLU A 574 -17.38 -20.70 20.39
CA GLU A 574 -18.35 -21.45 19.60
C GLU A 574 -18.53 -20.87 18.20
N LEU A 575 -18.56 -19.53 18.07
CA LEU A 575 -18.67 -18.88 16.78
C LEU A 575 -17.45 -19.14 15.89
N ILE A 576 -16.22 -19.07 16.42
CA ILE A 576 -15.02 -19.40 15.63
C ILE A 576 -15.01 -20.87 15.26
N HIS A 577 -15.31 -21.74 16.23
CA HIS A 577 -15.35 -23.17 16.01
C HIS A 577 -16.32 -23.54 14.88
N THR A 578 -17.53 -22.98 14.94
CA THR A 578 -18.59 -23.17 13.94
C THR A 578 -18.22 -22.59 12.58
N ILE A 579 -17.76 -21.33 12.54
CA ILE A 579 -17.45 -20.62 11.29
C ILE A 579 -16.31 -21.31 10.55
N PHE A 580 -15.24 -21.71 11.24
CA PHE A 580 -14.08 -22.35 10.63
C PHE A 580 -14.21 -23.87 10.51
N LYS A 581 -15.35 -24.44 10.91
CA LYS A 581 -15.67 -25.88 10.86
C LYS A 581 -14.53 -26.73 11.44
N VAL A 582 -14.01 -26.31 12.58
CA VAL A 582 -13.01 -27.10 13.31
C VAL A 582 -13.75 -28.30 13.90
N THR A 583 -13.26 -29.52 13.64
CA THR A 583 -13.83 -30.75 14.21
C THR A 583 -13.19 -31.02 15.56
N ASP A 584 -13.93 -31.68 16.48
CA ASP A 584 -13.64 -31.74 17.92
C ASP A 584 -12.15 -31.94 18.25
N MET A 585 -11.63 -31.00 19.04
CA MET A 585 -10.22 -30.87 19.43
C MET A 585 -9.83 -31.76 20.62
N ASP A 586 -10.65 -32.78 20.94
CA ASP A 586 -10.51 -33.62 22.14
C ASP A 586 -9.14 -34.31 22.27
N GLY A 587 -8.37 -34.42 21.19
CA GLY A 587 -7.02 -35.02 21.19
C GLY A 587 -5.83 -34.05 21.19
N ILE A 588 -6.01 -32.74 20.99
CA ILE A 588 -4.89 -31.81 20.74
C ILE A 588 -4.45 -31.03 21.99
N PHE A 589 -5.31 -30.89 23.00
CA PHE A 589 -5.03 -30.07 24.19
C PHE A 589 -4.28 -30.79 25.32
N THR A 590 -3.91 -32.07 25.17
CA THR A 590 -3.27 -32.86 26.21
C THR A 590 -1.75 -32.76 26.28
N ASP A 591 -1.03 -32.18 25.30
CA ASP A 591 0.44 -32.37 25.19
C ASP A 591 1.32 -31.12 25.13
N VAL A 592 0.85 -29.94 25.55
CA VAL A 592 1.68 -28.69 25.53
C VAL A 592 2.52 -28.49 26.81
N SER A 593 2.57 -29.46 27.72
CA SER A 593 3.40 -29.42 28.95
C SER A 593 4.74 -30.17 28.84
N GLY A 594 5.16 -30.57 27.64
CA GLY A 594 6.43 -31.27 27.39
C GLY A 594 7.66 -30.35 27.30
N SER A 595 8.36 -30.17 28.42
CA SER A 595 9.73 -29.62 28.48
C SER A 595 10.67 -30.38 27.51
N SER A 596 11.11 -29.71 26.45
CA SER A 596 12.11 -30.25 25.51
C SER A 596 13.51 -30.20 26.13
N LYS A 597 13.99 -31.36 26.60
CA LYS A 597 15.41 -31.58 26.89
C LYS A 597 16.19 -31.64 25.58
N ILE A 598 17.11 -30.70 25.42
CA ILE A 598 18.11 -30.68 24.35
C ILE A 598 19.05 -31.88 24.55
N GLN A 599 19.06 -32.83 23.60
CA GLN A 599 20.11 -33.83 23.48
C GLN A 599 21.18 -33.34 22.49
N ALA A 600 22.42 -33.36 22.96
CA ALA A 600 23.63 -33.00 22.23
C ALA A 600 23.91 -34.00 21.09
N THR A 601 24.16 -33.49 19.89
CA THR A 601 24.54 -34.28 18.73
C THR A 601 26.06 -34.37 18.62
N GLN A 602 26.57 -35.60 18.55
CA GLN A 602 27.98 -35.93 18.34
C GLN A 602 28.47 -35.56 16.93
N LYS A 603 29.75 -35.21 16.85
CA LYS A 603 30.51 -34.79 15.66
C LYS A 603 30.94 -36.00 14.81
N PRO A 604 30.74 -36.02 13.48
CA PRO A 604 31.24 -37.10 12.62
C PRO A 604 32.67 -36.82 12.08
N PRO A 605 33.38 -37.85 11.58
CA PRO A 605 34.81 -37.80 11.25
C PRO A 605 35.11 -37.14 9.89
N LEU A 606 36.34 -36.64 9.74
CA LEU A 606 36.84 -36.01 8.51
C LEU A 606 36.94 -37.01 7.36
N GLU A 607 36.07 -36.89 6.37
CA GLU A 607 36.22 -37.48 5.04
C GLU A 607 37.05 -36.57 4.13
N MET A 608 37.94 -37.20 3.36
CA MET A 608 38.81 -36.57 2.37
C MET A 608 37.97 -36.04 1.19
N TYR A 609 38.00 -34.72 1.01
CA TYR A 609 37.09 -33.96 0.16
C TYR A 609 37.36 -34.17 -1.35
N LYS A 610 36.40 -34.77 -2.06
CA LYS A 610 36.32 -34.77 -3.54
C LYS A 610 35.24 -33.77 -3.99
N PRO A 611 35.55 -32.79 -4.87
CA PRO A 611 34.56 -31.81 -5.27
C PRO A 611 33.41 -32.43 -6.06
N LYS A 612 32.18 -32.18 -5.61
CA LYS A 612 30.94 -32.62 -6.28
C LYS A 612 30.51 -31.57 -7.31
N LEU A 613 29.98 -32.02 -8.45
CA LEU A 613 29.33 -31.16 -9.43
C LEU A 613 27.89 -30.86 -8.96
N ALA A 614 27.50 -29.59 -8.91
CA ALA A 614 26.15 -29.20 -8.53
C ALA A 614 25.16 -29.73 -9.58
N GLN A 615 24.23 -30.58 -9.17
CA GLN A 615 23.31 -31.23 -10.11
C GLN A 615 22.17 -30.30 -10.53
N GLY A 616 21.97 -29.18 -9.82
CA GLY A 616 20.88 -28.26 -10.08
C GLY A 616 19.54 -28.92 -9.74
N SER A 617 18.57 -28.13 -9.29
CA SER A 617 17.18 -28.59 -9.28
C SER A 617 16.73 -28.83 -10.74
N LYS A 618 15.66 -29.62 -10.94
CA LYS A 618 15.03 -29.83 -12.28
C LYS A 618 14.59 -28.53 -12.99
N GLU A 619 14.73 -27.38 -12.33
CA GLU A 619 14.39 -26.04 -12.83
C GLU A 619 15.62 -25.17 -13.16
N GLY A 620 16.84 -25.71 -13.09
CA GLY A 620 18.07 -24.99 -13.49
C GLY A 620 18.54 -23.96 -12.45
N PHE A 621 18.29 -24.21 -11.16
CA PHE A 621 18.79 -23.36 -10.08
C PHE A 621 19.58 -24.17 -9.05
N LEU A 622 20.60 -23.52 -8.45
CA LEU A 622 21.33 -24.05 -7.30
C LEU A 622 20.45 -23.95 -6.04
N THR A 623 20.36 -25.02 -5.26
CA THR A 623 19.72 -24.95 -3.93
C THR A 623 20.48 -23.99 -3.01
N PRO A 624 19.88 -23.48 -1.92
CA PRO A 624 20.59 -22.62 -0.96
C PRO A 624 21.84 -23.29 -0.39
N GLU A 625 21.77 -24.61 -0.17
CA GLU A 625 22.93 -25.40 0.27
C GLU A 625 23.99 -25.53 -0.83
N GLU A 626 23.60 -25.81 -2.07
CA GLU A 626 24.52 -25.87 -3.21
C GLU A 626 25.17 -24.51 -3.48
N LYS A 627 24.41 -23.41 -3.37
CA LYS A 627 24.91 -22.04 -3.53
C LYS A 627 25.96 -21.71 -2.47
N LYS A 628 25.68 -22.06 -1.21
CA LYS A 628 26.64 -21.90 -0.11
C LYS A 628 27.87 -22.78 -0.31
N ALA A 629 27.69 -24.02 -0.79
CA ALA A 629 28.79 -24.92 -1.12
C ALA A 629 29.64 -24.41 -2.30
N VAL A 630 29.04 -23.81 -3.33
CA VAL A 630 29.78 -23.17 -4.44
C VAL A 630 30.58 -21.96 -3.96
N ILE A 631 30.01 -21.11 -3.08
CA ILE A 631 30.71 -19.96 -2.48
C ILE A 631 31.91 -20.42 -1.65
N GLU A 632 31.76 -21.53 -0.92
CA GLU A 632 32.83 -22.11 -0.10
C GLU A 632 33.88 -22.89 -0.92
N GLY A 633 33.79 -22.88 -2.26
CA GLY A 633 34.68 -23.65 -3.15
C GLY A 633 34.47 -25.16 -3.06
N LYS A 634 33.37 -25.58 -2.41
CA LYS A 634 33.02 -26.98 -2.11
C LYS A 634 32.16 -27.65 -3.20
N MET A 635 31.80 -26.95 -4.27
CA MET A 635 31.07 -27.51 -5.43
C MET A 635 31.40 -26.72 -6.70
N PHE A 636 31.33 -27.38 -7.86
CA PHE A 636 31.42 -26.74 -9.18
C PHE A 636 30.02 -26.61 -9.81
N CYS A 637 29.70 -25.45 -10.39
CA CYS A 637 28.40 -25.19 -11.02
C CYS A 637 28.50 -25.21 -12.55
N SER A 638 27.52 -25.85 -13.22
CA SER A 638 27.37 -25.84 -14.67
C SER A 638 26.68 -24.57 -15.17
N TYR A 639 26.99 -24.16 -16.40
CA TYR A 639 26.50 -22.96 -17.09
C TYR A 639 24.97 -22.83 -17.15
N ASP A 640 24.25 -23.96 -17.23
CA ASP A 640 22.79 -23.97 -17.35
C ASP A 640 22.05 -23.63 -16.05
N ASN A 641 22.75 -23.60 -14.91
CA ASN A 641 22.15 -23.41 -13.59
C ASN A 641 22.06 -21.92 -13.14
N ILE A 642 22.30 -20.96 -14.05
CA ILE A 642 22.31 -19.52 -13.74
C ILE A 642 21.36 -18.75 -14.68
N HIS A 643 20.10 -18.61 -14.25
CA HIS A 643 19.13 -17.74 -14.92
C HIS A 643 19.00 -16.38 -14.23
N ALA A 644 18.98 -15.30 -15.01
CA ALA A 644 18.73 -13.95 -14.51
C ALA A 644 17.22 -13.73 -14.33
N MET A 645 16.78 -13.39 -13.12
CA MET A 645 15.37 -13.13 -12.75
C MET A 645 15.08 -11.63 -12.55
N GLY A 646 13.81 -11.23 -12.68
CA GLY A 646 13.30 -9.88 -12.38
C GLY A 646 12.98 -9.00 -13.59
N ILE A 647 12.40 -7.81 -13.35
CA ILE A 647 12.03 -6.79 -14.36
C ILE A 647 13.23 -6.39 -15.25
N ARG A 648 14.45 -6.63 -14.75
CA ARG A 648 15.74 -6.33 -15.40
C ARG A 648 16.40 -7.54 -16.08
N ALA A 649 15.74 -8.70 -16.15
CA ALA A 649 16.28 -9.89 -16.80
C ALA A 649 16.62 -9.63 -18.28
N LYS A 650 15.85 -8.76 -18.95
CA LYS A 650 16.11 -8.34 -20.34
C LYS A 650 17.30 -7.37 -20.47
N THR A 651 17.75 -6.70 -19.41
CA THR A 651 18.84 -5.70 -19.51
C THR A 651 20.19 -6.18 -18.97
N PHE A 652 20.24 -7.30 -18.26
CA PHE A 652 21.48 -7.86 -17.74
C PHE A 652 22.33 -8.48 -18.85
N VAL A 653 23.62 -8.11 -18.93
CA VAL A 653 24.59 -8.74 -19.84
C VAL A 653 25.17 -9.96 -19.14
N ARG A 654 24.94 -11.14 -19.70
CA ARG A 654 25.51 -12.38 -19.15
C ARG A 654 26.99 -12.48 -19.50
N SER A 655 27.79 -13.17 -18.69
CA SER A 655 29.25 -13.29 -18.88
C SER A 655 29.67 -13.83 -20.26
N TYR A 656 28.80 -14.59 -20.90
CA TYR A 656 28.99 -15.20 -22.22
C TYR A 656 28.36 -14.40 -23.38
N GLU A 657 27.66 -13.31 -23.09
CA GLU A 657 27.08 -12.43 -24.09
C GLU A 657 28.07 -11.31 -24.46
N PHE A 658 28.05 -10.89 -25.73
CA PHE A 658 28.75 -9.66 -26.12
C PHE A 658 27.97 -8.44 -25.61
N LYS A 659 28.57 -7.68 -24.69
CA LYS A 659 27.97 -6.48 -24.09
C LYS A 659 27.39 -5.51 -25.15
N TRP A 660 28.18 -5.22 -26.19
CA TRP A 660 27.75 -4.31 -27.26
C TRP A 660 26.56 -4.86 -28.05
N MET A 661 26.48 -6.19 -28.22
CA MET A 661 25.39 -6.81 -28.97
C MET A 661 24.10 -6.84 -28.14
N VAL A 662 24.18 -7.08 -26.82
CA VAL A 662 23.01 -6.92 -25.93
C VAL A 662 22.48 -5.49 -25.97
N GLN A 663 23.36 -4.50 -25.93
CA GLN A 663 22.97 -3.10 -26.06
C GLN A 663 22.27 -2.82 -27.41
N TRP A 664 22.84 -3.32 -28.50
CA TRP A 664 22.23 -3.23 -29.82
C TRP A 664 20.85 -3.90 -29.88
N THR A 665 20.67 -5.07 -29.25
CA THR A 665 19.35 -5.74 -29.20
C THR A 665 18.33 -4.93 -28.41
N LEU A 666 18.72 -4.29 -27.30
CA LEU A 666 17.81 -3.47 -26.50
C LEU A 666 17.31 -2.24 -27.26
N GLU A 667 18.14 -1.67 -28.13
CA GLU A 667 17.76 -0.51 -28.96
C GLU A 667 16.91 -0.89 -30.18
N ASN A 668 17.16 -2.07 -30.76
CA ASN A 668 16.54 -2.48 -32.02
C ASN A 668 15.34 -3.41 -31.85
N ASP A 669 15.26 -4.22 -30.80
CA ASP A 669 14.12 -5.11 -30.54
C ASP A 669 12.79 -4.33 -30.41
N PRO A 670 12.69 -3.17 -29.74
CA PRO A 670 11.44 -2.39 -29.71
C PRO A 670 11.03 -1.88 -31.08
N LYS A 671 11.99 -1.42 -31.91
CA LYS A 671 11.73 -0.96 -33.27
C LYS A 671 11.27 -2.12 -34.15
N LEU A 672 11.96 -3.26 -34.08
CA LEU A 672 11.60 -4.50 -34.76
C LEU A 672 10.18 -4.94 -34.36
N ASN A 673 9.87 -4.94 -33.07
CA ASN A 673 8.54 -5.31 -32.59
C ASN A 673 7.46 -4.29 -32.95
N CYS A 674 7.80 -3.01 -33.10
CA CYS A 674 6.89 -1.99 -33.63
C CYS A 674 6.51 -2.31 -35.09
N TYR A 675 7.51 -2.56 -35.96
CA TYR A 675 7.25 -3.00 -37.33
C TYR A 675 6.51 -4.35 -37.38
N TYR A 676 6.91 -5.31 -36.54
CA TYR A 676 6.27 -6.62 -36.47
C TYR A 676 4.81 -6.53 -36.03
N ASN A 677 4.48 -5.67 -35.06
CA ASN A 677 3.09 -5.44 -34.64
C ASN A 677 2.30 -4.64 -35.68
N TYR A 678 2.95 -3.77 -36.45
CA TYR A 678 2.31 -3.04 -37.54
C TYR A 678 1.92 -3.96 -38.70
N TYR A 679 2.86 -4.80 -39.17
CA TYR A 679 2.61 -5.72 -40.29
C TYR A 679 1.90 -7.02 -39.89
N CYS A 680 2.04 -7.45 -38.64
CA CYS A 680 1.41 -8.65 -38.10
C CYS A 680 0.82 -8.38 -36.70
N PRO A 681 -0.35 -7.70 -36.64
CA PRO A 681 -1.02 -7.39 -35.38
C PRO A 681 -1.30 -8.65 -34.56
N ALA A 682 -1.28 -8.52 -33.24
CA ALA A 682 -1.45 -9.66 -32.32
C ALA A 682 -2.72 -10.48 -32.60
N ASN A 683 -3.80 -9.82 -33.05
CA ASN A 683 -5.08 -10.44 -33.33
C ASN A 683 -5.07 -11.33 -34.59
N TRP A 684 -4.13 -11.09 -35.51
CA TRP A 684 -4.04 -11.77 -36.81
C TRP A 684 -2.80 -12.69 -36.89
N ARG A 685 -2.06 -12.82 -35.78
CA ARG A 685 -0.81 -13.57 -35.72
C ARG A 685 -1.07 -15.07 -35.54
N PRO A 686 -0.55 -15.94 -36.43
CA PRO A 686 -0.64 -17.39 -36.23
C PRO A 686 0.06 -17.83 -34.94
N LYS A 687 -0.47 -18.85 -34.26
CA LYS A 687 0.03 -19.32 -32.95
C LYS A 687 1.50 -19.78 -32.93
N PHE A 688 2.06 -20.15 -34.09
CA PHE A 688 3.46 -20.58 -34.21
C PHE A 688 4.46 -19.42 -34.29
N PHE A 689 4.00 -18.19 -34.52
CA PHE A 689 4.84 -17.00 -34.52
C PHE A 689 5.07 -16.51 -33.08
N PRO A 690 6.30 -16.10 -32.71
CA PRO A 690 6.57 -15.63 -31.37
C PRO A 690 5.81 -14.33 -31.06
N LYS A 691 5.49 -14.13 -29.78
CA LYS A 691 4.81 -12.91 -29.30
C LYS A 691 5.68 -11.66 -29.46
N GLU A 692 6.99 -11.81 -29.37
CA GLU A 692 7.99 -10.77 -29.59
C GLU A 692 9.14 -11.36 -30.42
N LEU A 693 9.62 -10.62 -31.42
CA LEU A 693 10.87 -10.93 -32.10
C LEU A 693 12.04 -10.36 -31.26
N THR A 694 13.13 -11.11 -31.14
CA THR A 694 14.32 -10.63 -30.42
C THR A 694 15.59 -11.07 -31.12
N PHE A 695 16.54 -10.15 -31.26
CA PHE A 695 17.89 -10.46 -31.74
C PHE A 695 18.79 -11.04 -30.64
N ARG A 696 18.31 -11.12 -29.39
CA ARG A 696 19.13 -11.51 -28.24
C ARG A 696 19.88 -12.84 -28.39
N PRO A 697 19.36 -13.88 -29.08
CA PRO A 697 20.13 -15.11 -29.30
C PRO A 697 21.50 -14.86 -29.95
N TRP A 698 21.63 -13.84 -30.81
CA TRP A 698 22.90 -13.49 -31.45
C TRP A 698 23.92 -12.88 -30.49
N ALA A 699 23.50 -12.31 -29.36
CA ALA A 699 24.43 -11.83 -28.34
C ALA A 699 25.31 -12.94 -27.77
N ARG A 700 24.91 -14.22 -27.91
CA ARG A 700 25.72 -15.38 -27.56
C ARG A 700 26.78 -15.63 -28.63
N ARG A 701 28.05 -15.73 -28.22
CA ARG A 701 29.19 -15.94 -29.14
C ARG A 701 29.00 -17.15 -30.05
N SER A 702 28.58 -18.28 -29.49
CA SER A 702 28.39 -19.53 -30.23
C SER A 702 27.27 -19.42 -31.25
N THR A 703 26.11 -18.88 -30.87
CA THR A 703 24.97 -18.68 -31.77
C THR A 703 25.33 -17.75 -32.91
N LEU A 704 26.04 -16.66 -32.65
CA LEU A 704 26.52 -15.74 -33.70
C LEU A 704 27.42 -16.47 -34.71
N ILE A 705 28.40 -17.25 -34.22
CA ILE A 705 29.29 -18.04 -35.07
C ILE A 705 28.50 -19.04 -35.91
N TYR A 706 27.58 -19.80 -35.30
CA TYR A 706 26.75 -20.76 -36.03
C TYR A 706 25.89 -20.08 -37.10
N THR A 707 25.30 -18.92 -36.79
CA THR A 707 24.51 -18.19 -37.78
C THR A 707 25.37 -17.70 -38.94
N VAL A 708 26.56 -17.16 -38.68
CA VAL A 708 27.50 -16.75 -39.74
C VAL A 708 27.91 -17.93 -40.61
N LEU A 709 28.28 -19.07 -39.99
CA LEU A 709 28.65 -20.29 -40.73
C LEU A 709 27.48 -20.83 -41.57
N LEU A 710 26.27 -20.84 -41.02
CA LEU A 710 25.08 -21.25 -41.76
C LEU A 710 24.77 -20.31 -42.92
N THR A 711 24.89 -19.00 -42.73
CA THR A 711 24.70 -18.02 -43.81
C THR A 711 25.75 -18.20 -44.91
N LEU A 712 27.02 -18.41 -44.56
CA LEU A 712 28.07 -18.70 -45.53
C LEU A 712 27.80 -20.00 -46.30
N LEU A 713 27.32 -21.05 -45.61
CA LEU A 713 26.93 -22.31 -46.22
C LEU A 713 25.79 -22.10 -47.23
N LEU A 714 24.75 -21.33 -46.85
CA LEU A 714 23.61 -21.02 -47.73
C LEU A 714 24.01 -20.20 -48.95
N ILE A 715 24.90 -19.22 -48.78
CA ILE A 715 25.45 -18.43 -49.90
C ILE A 715 26.23 -19.36 -50.83
N TYR A 716 27.06 -20.25 -50.28
CA TYR A 716 27.83 -21.20 -51.08
C TYR A 716 26.93 -22.17 -51.85
N THR A 717 25.89 -22.74 -51.23
CA THR A 717 24.95 -23.64 -51.92
C THR A 717 24.14 -22.91 -52.98
N PHE A 718 23.71 -21.68 -52.71
CA PHE A 718 23.02 -20.85 -53.70
C PHE A 718 23.91 -20.51 -54.89
N PHE A 719 25.16 -20.10 -54.65
CA PHE A 719 26.13 -19.84 -55.71
C PHE A 719 26.42 -21.09 -56.54
N LYS A 720 26.60 -22.25 -55.88
CA LYS A 720 26.77 -23.54 -56.55
C LYS A 720 25.56 -23.92 -57.41
N MET A 721 24.35 -23.61 -56.95
CA MET A 721 23.11 -23.83 -57.72
C MET A 721 23.05 -22.92 -58.95
N ILE A 722 23.40 -21.65 -58.81
CA ILE A 722 23.47 -20.70 -59.95
C ILE A 722 24.51 -21.15 -60.97
N CYS A 723 25.71 -21.55 -60.52
CA CYS A 723 26.73 -22.05 -61.43
C CYS A 723 26.27 -23.30 -62.19
N LYS A 724 25.53 -24.22 -61.55
CA LYS A 724 24.91 -25.38 -62.23
C LYS A 724 23.76 -25.02 -63.18
N LEU A 725 23.20 -23.83 -63.07
CA LEU A 725 22.13 -23.34 -63.95
C LEU A 725 22.71 -22.59 -65.16
N LEU A 726 23.94 -22.07 -65.04
CA LEU A 726 24.63 -21.30 -66.08
C LEU A 726 25.60 -22.14 -66.91
N PHE A 727 26.08 -23.27 -66.38
CA PHE A 727 26.92 -24.27 -67.06
C PHE A 727 26.16 -25.60 -67.13
#